data_AF-A0AAP6CXA8-F1
#
_entry.id   AF-A0AAP6CXA8-F1
#
_cell.length_a   1.000
_cell.length_b   1.000
_cell.length_c   1.000
_cell.angle_alpha   90.00
_cell.angle_beta   90.00
_cell.angle_gamma   90.00
#
_symmetry.space_group_name_H-M   'P 1'
#
loop_
_entity.id
_entity.type
_entity.pdbx_description
1 polymer ?
#
loop_
_entity_poly.entity_id
_entity_poly.type
_entity_poly.pdbx_seq_one_letter_code
_entity_poly.pdbx_strand_id
1 'polypeptide(L)'
;MWFLSDSLSLAPEDVLECGIYAFLLGDEPTQIFTNDPVSEPSFFDLSLPQRQQTCRHLWQLCALPPDIVYPQSTIHILQQWLEVHQALTAPVNQWQRNALNHLELAIKAIALNASQSDELRIPEELDRFKLRSMLTFYPTYVTLLFIESIVDKIHANHWLWFFARLQEAVGTLTYEVCLSFDRVRRDYGHCPICLTTLKDATLTELYLLCQQQVGLAPLAPYFSSAKRAQRSSRLKTYPFKSDNAHQETMFIGDELKVNLITPTDREGETQSSFMEAFMPVLEADNVVEPLLTSNEERPRADQPDSTYGLLRQPELTHQQARQKFLRQKVGMSQAIARANRAHPMSNDVLSPSELAIWFQFHCPALAEQDLLGIPAKERSHWFLLFLRMFCGTLNLQQPLLNLGSRRAKSPPAPCLVYELDRRDACHATLILDTDLFEGAKPPQGSKQYFTSQKSTEVTLPWPMQSLLNLILRAVPAHQRHLVSLEQGLLLTSREHQTWLTEKIAQSRHHFSFKVTPARLTQVFHRYSSQRMPSVSADFLAGKGSVQMHYANLEGAAMTASTHQHWNAFLSAMNIQPQQGWYSETTSASISGETYHEQCGSAITLRESLLPGAFEALLKPLFHQDIGLAASLSVESSERLALYLHIRTAVELGLRPVSSPYPADQDCAWEAGVWSLQDKRVHHKEARRLVTPSYELASLLQRYQAYACTMSPQYFVQSRPVLSVFDGQDWQPLSPAMIKDLLARYLDRLEVGCFRHNAAHQVLLEAFKAHPSFVQSELNMRMNHFKRGQNPLSQYALCSIRQMAEVQQSLQERIAQSAYHPSMSSLWRSIAHWDAKVETLLQSWSLKGVGQ
;
A
#
# COMPACT_ATOMS: atom_id res chain seq x y z
N MET A 1 -24.05 18.68 9.12
CA MET A 1 -23.48 18.43 10.46
C MET A 1 -22.04 17.99 10.30
N TRP A 2 -21.15 18.53 11.12
CA TRP A 2 -19.71 18.27 11.02
C TRP A 2 -19.25 17.17 11.98
N PHE A 3 -20.07 16.76 12.95
CA PHE A 3 -19.80 15.63 13.87
C PHE A 3 -20.35 14.28 13.38
N LEU A 4 -21.16 14.25 12.31
CA LEU A 4 -21.62 13.01 11.67
C LEU A 4 -20.61 12.58 10.57
N SER A 5 -19.32 12.57 10.90
CA SER A 5 -18.28 12.16 9.97
C SER A 5 -17.56 10.94 10.52
N ASP A 6 -17.38 9.91 9.71
CA ASP A 6 -16.65 8.69 10.09
C ASP A 6 -15.15 8.97 10.40
N SER A 7 -14.66 10.17 10.11
CA SER A 7 -13.25 10.56 10.27
C SER A 7 -12.87 11.18 11.63
N LEU A 8 -13.84 11.54 12.48
CA LEU A 8 -13.56 12.18 13.77
C LEU A 8 -13.48 11.14 14.89
N SER A 9 -12.25 10.69 15.16
CA SER A 9 -11.82 9.72 16.20
C SER A 9 -12.63 8.42 16.26
N LEU A 10 -11.98 7.29 15.97
CA LEU A 10 -12.53 5.98 16.29
C LEU A 10 -12.86 5.93 17.78
N ALA A 11 -14.11 5.59 18.11
CA ALA A 11 -14.42 5.13 19.46
C ALA A 11 -13.45 3.99 19.79
N PRO A 12 -12.79 3.97 20.96
CA PRO A 12 -11.94 2.85 21.34
C PRO A 12 -12.74 1.55 21.24
N GLU A 13 -12.19 0.50 20.64
CA GLU A 13 -12.90 -0.77 20.42
C GLU A 13 -13.48 -1.34 21.74
N ASP A 14 -12.82 -1.08 22.86
CA ASP A 14 -13.22 -1.49 24.22
C ASP A 14 -14.42 -0.72 24.81
N VAL A 15 -14.82 0.43 24.24
CA VAL A 15 -15.88 1.31 24.80
C VAL A 15 -17.29 0.80 24.49
N LEU A 16 -17.46 0.03 23.40
CA LEU A 16 -18.75 -0.52 23.00
C LEU A 16 -19.24 -1.65 23.92
N GLU A 17 -18.38 -2.14 24.83
CA GLU A 17 -18.66 -3.28 25.72
C GLU A 17 -19.09 -2.88 27.14
N CYS A 18 -19.27 -1.59 27.44
CA CYS A 18 -19.56 -1.10 28.80
C CYS A 18 -20.76 -0.13 28.89
N GLY A 19 -21.54 -0.27 29.96
CA GLY A 19 -22.57 0.71 30.38
C GLY A 19 -23.68 0.97 29.36
N ILE A 20 -23.91 2.25 29.02
CA ILE A 20 -25.02 2.71 28.18
C ILE A 20 -24.90 2.27 26.72
N TYR A 21 -23.67 2.15 26.21
CA TYR A 21 -23.45 1.68 24.85
C TYR A 21 -23.72 0.18 24.74
N ALA A 22 -23.39 -0.61 25.78
CA ALA A 22 -23.79 -2.01 25.87
C ALA A 22 -25.31 -2.17 25.95
N PHE A 23 -26.02 -1.28 26.68
CA PHE A 23 -27.49 -1.25 26.71
C PHE A 23 -28.10 -0.98 25.32
N LEU A 24 -27.62 0.05 24.61
CA LEU A 24 -28.12 0.37 23.26
C LEU A 24 -27.85 -0.74 22.23
N LEU A 25 -26.78 -1.52 22.43
CA LEU A 25 -26.42 -2.65 21.56
C LEU A 25 -27.04 -3.98 21.99
N GLY A 26 -27.63 -4.07 23.18
CA GLY A 26 -28.31 -5.25 23.71
C GLY A 26 -29.70 -5.47 23.11
N ASP A 27 -30.41 -6.46 23.67
CA ASP A 27 -31.81 -6.73 23.34
C ASP A 27 -32.74 -5.71 24.02
N GLU A 28 -33.89 -5.45 23.39
CA GLU A 28 -34.88 -4.50 23.90
C GLU A 28 -35.32 -4.89 25.33
N PRO A 29 -35.27 -3.95 26.31
CA PRO A 29 -35.67 -4.26 27.67
C PRO A 29 -37.15 -4.62 27.73
N THR A 30 -37.46 -5.83 28.20
CA THR A 30 -38.84 -6.27 28.45
C THR A 30 -39.49 -5.42 29.55
N GLN A 31 -40.25 -4.38 29.21
CA GLN A 31 -41.23 -3.79 30.13
C GLN A 31 -42.61 -3.58 29.48
N ILE A 32 -43.56 -4.32 30.05
CA ILE A 32 -45.00 -4.12 30.24
C ILE A 32 -45.71 -3.24 29.19
N PHE A 33 -46.46 -3.92 28.33
CA PHE A 33 -47.54 -3.38 27.51
C PHE A 33 -48.38 -2.33 28.25
N THR A 34 -48.19 -1.06 27.90
CA THR A 34 -49.27 -0.07 28.00
C THR A 34 -49.98 -0.03 26.66
N ASN A 35 -51.23 -0.48 26.67
CA ASN A 35 -52.14 -0.42 25.54
C ASN A 35 -52.38 1.03 25.14
N ASP A 36 -51.64 1.54 24.15
CA ASP A 36 -52.09 2.66 23.33
C ASP A 36 -51.66 2.43 21.86
N PRO A 37 -52.57 2.55 20.88
CA PRO A 37 -52.33 2.12 19.51
C PRO A 37 -51.82 3.27 18.63
N VAL A 38 -50.53 3.61 18.75
CA VAL A 38 -49.70 4.13 17.65
C VAL A 38 -48.26 3.74 18.02
N SER A 39 -47.66 2.77 17.33
CA SER A 39 -46.26 2.39 17.60
C SER A 39 -45.34 3.52 17.15
N GLU A 40 -44.91 4.38 18.07
CA GLU A 40 -43.76 5.24 17.79
C GLU A 40 -42.56 4.36 17.42
N PRO A 41 -41.76 4.76 16.40
CA PRO A 41 -40.56 4.02 16.03
C PRO A 41 -39.61 3.90 17.23
N SER A 42 -39.15 2.68 17.52
CA SER A 42 -38.20 2.39 18.60
C SER A 42 -36.76 2.43 18.06
N PHE A 43 -35.80 2.78 18.91
CA PHE A 43 -34.38 2.63 18.56
C PHE A 43 -34.01 1.16 18.32
N PHE A 44 -34.68 0.23 19.00
CA PHE A 44 -34.42 -1.21 18.89
C PHE A 44 -34.98 -1.83 17.59
N ASP A 45 -35.82 -1.09 16.85
CA ASP A 45 -36.25 -1.47 15.49
C ASP A 45 -35.13 -1.33 14.45
N LEU A 46 -34.04 -0.64 14.78
CA LEU A 46 -32.89 -0.47 13.90
C LEU A 46 -32.03 -1.73 13.84
N SER A 47 -31.47 -2.01 12.65
CA SER A 47 -30.53 -3.12 12.47
C SER A 47 -29.27 -2.94 13.35
N LEU A 48 -28.62 -4.04 13.73
CA LEU A 48 -27.40 -3.99 14.56
C LEU A 48 -26.31 -3.06 13.97
N PRO A 49 -26.02 -3.04 12.66
CA PRO A 49 -25.08 -2.08 12.07
C PRO A 49 -25.52 -0.62 12.22
N GLN A 50 -26.82 -0.34 12.06
CA GLN A 50 -27.36 1.02 12.24
C GLN A 50 -27.29 1.46 13.71
N ARG A 51 -27.54 0.55 14.66
CA ARG A 51 -27.37 0.81 16.09
C ARG A 51 -25.91 1.08 16.45
N GLN A 52 -24.96 0.26 15.98
CA GLN A 52 -23.52 0.48 16.15
C GLN A 52 -23.06 1.83 15.60
N GLN A 53 -23.51 2.18 14.39
CA GLN A 53 -23.19 3.47 13.79
C GLN A 53 -23.79 4.63 14.59
N THR A 54 -25.00 4.47 15.10
CA THR A 54 -25.66 5.49 15.92
C THR A 54 -24.97 5.67 17.28
N CYS A 55 -24.49 4.60 17.90
CA CYS A 55 -23.66 4.66 19.10
C CYS A 55 -22.34 5.43 18.85
N ARG A 56 -21.71 5.26 17.68
CA ARG A 56 -20.54 6.07 17.29
C ARG A 56 -20.88 7.54 17.13
N HIS A 57 -21.97 7.86 16.44
CA HIS A 57 -22.43 9.25 16.30
C HIS A 57 -22.76 9.87 17.67
N LEU A 58 -23.39 9.11 18.58
CA LEU A 58 -23.70 9.56 19.93
C LEU A 58 -22.41 9.82 20.73
N TRP A 59 -21.41 8.95 20.61
CA TRP A 59 -20.09 9.15 21.23
C TRP A 59 -19.38 10.41 20.71
N GLN A 60 -19.44 10.66 19.39
CA GLN A 60 -18.88 11.86 18.76
C GLN A 60 -19.62 13.14 19.17
N LEU A 61 -20.95 13.06 19.33
CA LEU A 61 -21.79 14.16 19.80
C LEU A 61 -21.49 14.49 21.28
N CYS A 62 -21.45 13.46 22.14
CA CYS A 62 -21.13 13.56 23.56
C CYS A 62 -20.81 12.17 24.13
N ALA A 63 -19.54 11.90 24.41
CA ALA A 63 -19.12 10.65 25.06
C ALA A 63 -19.71 10.54 26.47
N LEU A 64 -20.47 9.47 26.72
CA LEU A 64 -21.15 9.24 28.00
C LEU A 64 -20.37 8.26 28.89
N PRO A 65 -20.35 8.50 30.21
CA PRO A 65 -19.80 7.56 31.18
C PRO A 65 -20.67 6.29 31.28
N PRO A 66 -20.10 5.14 31.68
CA PRO A 66 -20.87 3.93 31.95
C PRO A 66 -21.93 4.13 33.05
N ASP A 67 -21.57 4.89 34.08
CA ASP A 67 -22.41 5.25 35.21
C ASP A 67 -22.85 6.72 35.10
N ILE A 68 -24.08 6.96 34.63
CA ILE A 68 -24.66 8.31 34.63
C ILE A 68 -25.12 8.68 36.04
N VAL A 69 -24.50 9.71 36.61
CA VAL A 69 -24.82 10.22 37.95
C VAL A 69 -26.14 10.99 38.00
N TYR A 70 -26.52 11.66 36.89
CA TYR A 70 -27.73 12.50 36.80
C TYR A 70 -28.56 12.15 35.54
N PRO A 71 -29.34 11.07 35.55
CA PRO A 71 -30.04 10.56 34.37
C PRO A 71 -31.02 11.56 33.73
N GLN A 72 -31.93 12.17 34.51
CA GLN A 72 -32.87 13.19 34.02
C GLN A 72 -32.17 14.37 33.33
N SER A 73 -31.15 14.93 34.00
CA SER A 73 -30.40 16.07 33.48
C SER A 73 -29.61 15.70 32.23
N THR A 74 -29.11 14.46 32.14
CA THR A 74 -28.37 13.98 30.97
C THR A 74 -29.25 13.92 29.72
N ILE A 75 -30.49 13.44 29.84
CA ILE A 75 -31.43 13.39 28.72
C ILE A 75 -31.73 14.81 28.23
N HIS A 76 -32.04 15.71 29.17
CA HIS A 76 -32.33 17.11 28.85
C HIS A 76 -31.16 17.80 28.14
N ILE A 77 -29.94 17.58 28.65
CA ILE A 77 -28.69 18.09 28.06
C ILE A 77 -28.50 17.54 26.64
N LEU A 78 -28.65 16.23 26.42
CA LEU A 78 -28.45 15.62 25.11
C LEU A 78 -29.47 16.14 24.08
N GLN A 79 -30.72 16.34 24.50
CA GLN A 79 -31.76 16.92 23.64
C GLN A 79 -31.43 18.36 23.24
N GLN A 80 -31.16 19.24 24.21
CA GLN A 80 -30.80 20.63 23.93
C GLN A 80 -29.50 20.75 23.10
N TRP A 81 -28.53 19.89 23.39
CA TRP A 81 -27.27 19.86 22.65
C TRP A 81 -27.50 19.47 21.19
N LEU A 82 -28.30 18.42 20.94
CA LEU A 82 -28.67 18.01 19.60
C LEU A 82 -29.45 19.11 18.86
N GLU A 83 -30.40 19.77 19.51
CA GLU A 83 -31.18 20.88 18.94
C GLU A 83 -30.29 22.05 18.51
N VAL A 84 -29.33 22.46 19.35
CA VAL A 84 -28.36 23.52 19.01
C VAL A 84 -27.54 23.12 17.78
N HIS A 85 -27.09 21.86 17.71
CA HIS A 85 -26.35 21.36 16.57
C HIS A 85 -27.17 21.28 15.27
N GLN A 86 -28.44 20.89 15.36
CA GLN A 86 -29.38 20.92 14.25
C GLN A 86 -29.61 22.35 13.77
N ALA A 87 -29.75 23.31 14.69
CA ALA A 87 -29.93 24.71 14.37
C ALA A 87 -28.67 25.37 13.75
N LEU A 88 -27.48 24.93 14.15
CA LEU A 88 -26.21 25.37 13.55
C LEU A 88 -25.95 24.75 12.17
N THR A 89 -26.48 23.55 11.91
CA THR A 89 -26.22 22.84 10.64
C THR A 89 -27.48 22.20 10.06
N ALA A 90 -28.10 22.86 9.08
CA ALA A 90 -29.20 22.27 8.34
C ALA A 90 -28.77 20.94 7.65
N PRO A 91 -29.58 19.87 7.73
CA PRO A 91 -29.27 18.61 7.07
C PRO A 91 -29.34 18.77 5.55
N VAL A 92 -28.23 18.46 4.88
CA VAL A 92 -28.03 18.73 3.45
C VAL A 92 -28.56 17.58 2.57
N ASN A 93 -28.72 16.37 3.12
CA ASN A 93 -29.17 15.19 2.40
C ASN A 93 -29.95 14.20 3.31
N GLN A 94 -30.53 13.17 2.69
CA GLN A 94 -31.37 12.17 3.39
C GLN A 94 -30.60 11.36 4.43
N TRP A 95 -29.34 11.01 4.18
CA TRP A 95 -28.49 10.29 5.15
C TRP A 95 -28.31 11.09 6.45
N GLN A 96 -28.03 12.40 6.36
CA GLN A 96 -27.92 13.27 7.54
C GLN A 96 -29.23 13.38 8.31
N ARG A 97 -30.37 13.34 7.62
CA ARG A 97 -31.69 13.31 8.27
C ARG A 97 -31.92 11.98 8.99
N ASN A 98 -31.58 10.86 8.37
CA ASN A 98 -31.70 9.54 9.00
C ASN A 98 -30.79 9.42 10.23
N ALA A 99 -29.54 9.86 10.13
CA ALA A 99 -28.60 9.86 11.25
C ALA A 99 -29.08 10.72 12.43
N LEU A 100 -29.69 11.88 12.17
CA LEU A 100 -30.35 12.68 13.21
C LEU A 100 -31.53 11.95 13.84
N ASN A 101 -32.42 11.39 13.02
CA ASN A 101 -33.56 10.63 13.51
C ASN A 101 -33.11 9.46 14.40
N HIS A 102 -32.06 8.73 14.01
CA HIS A 102 -31.52 7.64 14.81
C HIS A 102 -30.91 8.12 16.13
N LEU A 103 -30.22 9.28 16.14
CA LEU A 103 -29.72 9.89 17.37
C LEU A 103 -30.87 10.29 18.31
N GLU A 104 -31.95 10.86 17.78
CA GLU A 104 -33.15 11.18 18.58
C GLU A 104 -33.77 9.92 19.18
N LEU A 105 -33.87 8.84 18.41
CA LEU A 105 -34.33 7.53 18.89
C LEU A 105 -33.41 6.97 19.98
N ALA A 106 -32.08 7.06 19.81
CA ALA A 106 -31.12 6.61 20.81
C ALA A 106 -31.24 7.40 22.13
N ILE A 107 -31.42 8.72 22.06
CA ILE A 107 -31.65 9.58 23.25
C ILE A 107 -32.96 9.20 23.94
N LYS A 108 -34.04 8.93 23.18
CA LYS A 108 -35.31 8.43 23.73
C LYS A 108 -35.14 7.07 24.42
N ALA A 109 -34.36 6.15 23.84
CA ALA A 109 -34.07 4.85 24.45
C ALA A 109 -33.27 4.97 25.75
N ILE A 110 -32.30 5.88 25.82
CA ILE A 110 -31.58 6.21 27.06
C ILE A 110 -32.55 6.74 28.12
N ALA A 111 -33.55 7.55 27.72
CA ALA A 111 -34.55 8.08 28.64
C ALA A 111 -35.44 6.99 29.27
N LEU A 112 -35.78 5.95 28.50
CA LEU A 112 -36.52 4.78 29.01
C LEU A 112 -35.72 3.95 30.01
N ASN A 113 -34.39 3.89 29.86
CA ASN A 113 -33.51 3.23 30.82
C ASN A 113 -33.35 4.04 32.12
N ALA A 114 -33.29 5.37 31.99
CA ALA A 114 -33.14 6.29 33.10
C ALA A 114 -34.37 6.35 34.03
N SER A 115 -35.58 6.24 33.48
CA SER A 115 -36.85 6.33 34.24
C SER A 115 -37.09 5.15 35.19
N GLN A 116 -36.24 4.12 35.18
CA GLN A 116 -36.28 2.97 36.10
C GLN A 116 -35.40 3.17 37.35
N SER A 117 -34.68 4.30 37.46
CA SER A 117 -33.78 4.62 38.57
C SER A 117 -34.45 5.59 39.56
N ASP A 118 -34.15 5.49 40.86
CA ASP A 118 -34.53 6.51 41.86
C ASP A 118 -33.70 7.79 41.61
N GLU A 119 -34.29 8.81 40.99
CA GLU A 119 -33.55 9.89 40.31
C GLU A 119 -33.09 11.06 41.20
N LEU A 120 -31.81 11.41 41.08
CA LEU A 120 -31.23 12.70 41.48
C LEU A 120 -31.20 13.64 40.27
N ARG A 121 -31.89 14.79 40.33
CA ARG A 121 -31.60 15.92 39.44
C ARG A 121 -30.25 16.52 39.79
N ILE A 122 -29.57 17.08 38.80
CA ILE A 122 -28.38 17.88 39.07
C ILE A 122 -28.74 19.02 40.04
N PRO A 123 -27.95 19.25 41.11
CA PRO A 123 -28.18 20.38 41.99
C PRO A 123 -27.92 21.70 41.26
N GLU A 124 -28.60 22.75 41.71
CA GLU A 124 -28.24 24.13 41.36
C GLU A 124 -26.81 24.38 41.85
N GLU A 125 -25.93 24.83 40.95
CA GLU A 125 -24.50 25.06 41.21
C GLU A 125 -23.71 23.80 41.58
N LEU A 126 -23.42 22.97 40.57
CA LEU A 126 -22.66 21.75 40.75
C LEU A 126 -21.18 22.02 41.09
N ASP A 127 -20.73 21.49 42.22
CA ASP A 127 -19.31 21.56 42.61
C ASP A 127 -18.43 20.70 41.69
N ARG A 128 -17.45 21.35 41.08
CA ARG A 128 -16.44 20.74 40.22
C ARG A 128 -15.68 19.59 40.91
N PHE A 129 -15.49 19.65 42.23
CA PHE A 129 -14.79 18.60 42.96
C PHE A 129 -15.52 17.24 42.85
N LYS A 130 -16.85 17.25 42.75
CA LYS A 130 -17.68 16.03 42.68
C LYS A 130 -17.54 15.27 41.37
N LEU A 131 -17.12 15.93 40.28
CA LEU A 131 -16.94 15.33 38.95
C LEU A 131 -15.47 15.18 38.53
N ARG A 132 -14.53 15.33 39.48
CA ARG A 132 -13.09 15.37 39.18
C ARG A 132 -12.57 14.10 38.49
N SER A 133 -13.13 12.94 38.81
CA SER A 133 -12.79 11.66 38.18
C SER A 133 -13.27 11.54 36.74
N MET A 134 -14.38 12.20 36.37
CA MET A 134 -14.99 12.13 35.04
C MET A 134 -14.45 13.19 34.07
N LEU A 135 -13.94 14.31 34.60
CA LEU A 135 -13.45 15.44 33.82
C LEU A 135 -12.41 15.09 32.76
N THR A 136 -11.51 14.14 33.03
CA THR A 136 -10.42 13.79 32.11
C THR A 136 -10.91 12.89 30.97
N PHE A 137 -11.87 12.00 31.24
CA PHE A 137 -12.31 10.97 30.31
C PHE A 137 -13.59 11.34 29.55
N TYR A 138 -14.45 12.18 30.15
CA TYR A 138 -15.72 12.64 29.58
C TYR A 138 -15.85 14.18 29.67
N PRO A 139 -14.89 14.95 29.13
CA PRO A 139 -14.82 16.40 29.34
C PRO A 139 -16.04 17.15 28.78
N THR A 140 -16.54 16.77 27.60
CA THR A 140 -17.73 17.37 26.99
C THR A 140 -18.97 17.19 27.84
N TYR A 141 -19.23 15.96 28.28
CA TYR A 141 -20.37 15.62 29.13
C TYR A 141 -20.33 16.41 30.45
N VAL A 142 -19.17 16.48 31.09
CA VAL A 142 -19.03 17.21 32.35
C VAL A 142 -19.19 18.73 32.18
N THR A 143 -18.65 19.32 31.10
CA THR A 143 -18.86 20.75 30.83
C THR A 143 -20.34 21.06 30.57
N LEU A 144 -21.07 20.18 29.87
CA LEU A 144 -22.51 20.33 29.67
C LEU A 144 -23.31 20.24 30.99
N LEU A 145 -22.92 19.35 31.91
CA LEU A 145 -23.50 19.31 33.26
C LEU A 145 -23.30 20.64 33.99
N PHE A 146 -22.13 21.26 33.89
CA PHE A 146 -21.92 22.56 34.51
C PHE A 146 -22.76 23.67 33.89
N ILE A 147 -22.95 23.66 32.58
CA ILE A 147 -23.85 24.62 31.90
C ILE A 147 -25.28 24.43 32.40
N GLU A 148 -25.75 23.19 32.50
CA GLU A 148 -27.11 22.89 32.95
C GLU A 148 -27.36 23.28 34.42
N SER A 149 -26.33 23.19 35.27
CA SER A 149 -26.40 23.59 36.68
C SER A 149 -26.50 25.10 36.93
N ILE A 150 -26.43 25.93 35.87
CA ILE A 150 -26.58 27.39 35.97
C ILE A 150 -28.06 27.70 36.28
N VAL A 151 -28.29 28.44 37.37
CA VAL A 151 -29.62 28.84 37.84
C VAL A 151 -30.39 29.64 36.78
N ASP A 152 -29.73 30.60 36.13
CA ASP A 152 -30.33 31.37 35.06
C ASP A 152 -30.25 30.63 33.72
N LYS A 153 -31.39 30.07 33.30
CA LYS A 153 -31.51 29.31 32.05
C LYS A 153 -31.29 30.14 30.79
N ILE A 154 -31.47 31.47 30.84
CA ILE A 154 -31.10 32.35 29.72
C ILE A 154 -29.58 32.34 29.57
N HIS A 155 -28.85 32.48 30.68
CA HIS A 155 -27.39 32.44 30.65
C HIS A 155 -26.84 31.04 30.33
N ALA A 156 -27.46 29.98 30.84
CA ALA A 156 -27.14 28.60 30.47
C ALA A 156 -27.22 28.41 28.96
N ASN A 157 -28.32 28.87 28.34
CA ASN A 157 -28.52 28.78 26.89
C ASN A 157 -27.45 29.55 26.10
N HIS A 158 -27.06 30.76 26.53
CA HIS A 158 -25.98 31.49 25.86
C HIS A 158 -24.64 30.74 25.92
N TRP A 159 -24.29 30.15 27.07
CA TRP A 159 -23.08 29.34 27.20
C TRP A 159 -23.15 28.04 26.40
N LEU A 160 -24.32 27.40 26.31
CA LEU A 160 -24.55 26.21 25.48
C LEU A 160 -24.26 26.52 24.00
N TRP A 161 -24.83 27.60 23.48
CA TRP A 161 -24.58 28.05 22.11
C TRP A 161 -23.11 28.39 21.86
N PHE A 162 -22.47 29.07 22.80
CA PHE A 162 -21.05 29.40 22.65
C PHE A 162 -20.15 28.15 22.66
N PHE A 163 -20.49 27.16 23.49
CA PHE A 163 -19.80 25.88 23.54
C PHE A 163 -19.96 25.09 22.23
N ALA A 164 -21.17 25.09 21.64
CA ALA A 164 -21.42 24.46 20.34
C ALA A 164 -20.62 25.12 19.21
N ARG A 165 -20.53 26.45 19.20
CA ARG A 165 -19.69 27.20 18.24
C ARG A 165 -18.21 26.92 18.43
N LEU A 166 -17.75 26.73 19.67
CA LEU A 166 -16.39 26.33 19.96
C LEU A 166 -16.10 24.93 19.43
N GLN A 167 -17.02 23.98 19.62
CA GLN A 167 -16.95 22.64 19.07
C GLN A 167 -16.80 22.70 17.54
N GLU A 168 -17.65 23.49 16.87
CA GLU A 168 -17.61 23.68 15.41
C GLU A 168 -16.28 24.23 14.91
N ALA A 169 -15.59 25.05 15.72
CA ALA A 169 -14.28 25.58 15.36
C ALA A 169 -13.14 24.55 15.51
N VAL A 170 -13.23 23.64 16.49
CA VAL A 170 -12.12 22.73 16.85
C VAL A 170 -12.29 21.29 16.40
N GLY A 171 -13.50 20.86 16.04
CA GLY A 171 -13.78 19.45 15.80
C GLY A 171 -14.10 18.73 17.11
N THR A 172 -13.13 17.98 17.63
CA THR A 172 -13.28 17.23 18.88
C THR A 172 -12.93 18.08 20.10
N LEU A 173 -13.81 18.15 21.09
CA LEU A 173 -13.54 18.86 22.35
C LEU A 173 -12.63 18.03 23.26
N THR A 174 -11.35 18.37 23.28
CA THR A 174 -10.40 17.77 24.21
C THR A 174 -10.57 18.33 25.63
N TYR A 175 -10.00 17.62 26.61
CA TYR A 175 -9.96 18.08 27.99
C TYR A 175 -9.45 19.53 28.13
N GLU A 176 -8.41 19.90 27.39
CA GLU A 176 -7.81 21.25 27.46
C GLU A 176 -8.76 22.34 26.95
N VAL A 177 -9.54 22.06 25.91
CA VAL A 177 -10.55 22.98 25.35
C VAL A 177 -11.67 23.18 26.35
N CYS A 178 -12.26 22.08 26.85
CA CYS A 178 -13.30 22.10 27.89
C CYS A 178 -12.82 22.82 29.16
N LEU A 179 -11.59 22.56 29.60
CA LEU A 179 -10.98 23.20 30.75
C LEU A 179 -10.84 24.72 30.57
N SER A 180 -10.40 25.15 29.38
CA SER A 180 -10.26 26.56 29.03
C SER A 180 -11.62 27.25 29.02
N PHE A 181 -12.62 26.60 28.42
CA PHE A 181 -14.00 27.07 28.40
C PHE A 181 -14.59 27.21 29.80
N ASP A 182 -14.43 26.20 30.65
CA ASP A 182 -14.95 26.23 32.02
C ASP A 182 -14.23 27.24 32.93
N ARG A 183 -12.99 27.62 32.64
CA ARG A 183 -12.34 28.74 33.33
C ARG A 183 -13.00 30.06 32.93
N VAL A 184 -13.11 30.32 31.63
CA VAL A 184 -13.72 31.54 31.09
C VAL A 184 -15.17 31.69 31.53
N ARG A 185 -15.96 30.62 31.48
CA ARG A 185 -17.36 30.62 31.94
C ARG A 185 -17.49 31.04 33.40
N ARG A 186 -16.63 30.51 34.28
CA ARG A 186 -16.63 30.84 35.71
C ARG A 186 -16.15 32.27 35.97
N ASP A 187 -15.15 32.72 35.23
CA ASP A 187 -14.58 34.06 35.41
C ASP A 187 -15.56 35.17 35.00
N TYR A 188 -16.45 34.91 34.03
CA TYR A 188 -17.46 35.89 33.58
C TYR A 188 -18.82 35.76 34.26
N GLY A 189 -19.21 34.55 34.68
CA GLY A 189 -20.57 34.24 35.14
C GLY A 189 -21.60 34.24 34.01
N HIS A 190 -21.74 35.36 33.30
CA HIS A 190 -22.66 35.55 32.18
C HIS A 190 -21.92 35.57 30.84
N CYS A 191 -22.48 34.90 29.81
CA CYS A 191 -21.88 34.91 28.47
C CYS A 191 -21.94 36.33 27.88
N PRO A 192 -20.79 36.95 27.56
CA PRO A 192 -20.75 38.35 27.09
C PRO A 192 -21.08 38.50 25.60
N ILE A 193 -21.36 37.41 24.89
CA ILE A 193 -21.81 37.39 23.48
C ILE A 193 -23.31 37.09 23.48
N CYS A 194 -24.10 37.95 22.84
CA CYS A 194 -25.54 37.77 22.75
C CYS A 194 -25.93 36.61 21.82
N LEU A 195 -27.10 36.01 22.06
CA LEU A 195 -27.56 34.82 21.35
C LEU A 195 -27.67 35.00 19.82
N THR A 196 -28.08 36.18 19.35
CA THR A 196 -28.16 36.46 17.90
C THR A 196 -26.78 36.38 17.26
N THR A 197 -25.76 36.93 17.90
CA THR A 197 -24.37 36.84 17.44
C THR A 197 -23.86 35.40 17.47
N LEU A 198 -24.20 34.63 18.50
CA LEU A 198 -23.80 33.21 18.57
C LEU A 198 -24.45 32.35 17.48
N LYS A 199 -25.67 32.69 17.05
CA LYS A 199 -26.40 32.01 15.99
C LYS A 199 -25.88 32.37 14.59
N ASP A 200 -25.64 33.65 14.35
CA ASP A 200 -25.48 34.17 12.98
C ASP A 200 -24.03 34.50 12.61
N ALA A 201 -23.16 34.79 13.60
CA ALA A 201 -21.79 35.22 13.32
C ALA A 201 -20.94 34.08 12.80
N THR A 202 -20.10 34.36 11.81
CA THR A 202 -19.07 33.44 11.31
C THR A 202 -18.03 33.12 12.37
N LEU A 203 -17.33 31.97 12.25
CA LEU A 203 -16.23 31.62 13.14
C LEU A 203 -15.11 32.67 13.17
N THR A 204 -14.92 33.40 12.06
CA THR A 204 -13.95 34.51 11.98
C THR A 204 -14.39 35.72 12.80
N GLU A 205 -15.69 36.05 12.80
CA GLU A 205 -16.23 37.12 13.64
C GLU A 205 -16.17 36.74 15.11
N LEU A 206 -16.48 35.48 15.47
CA LEU A 206 -16.33 34.97 16.83
C LEU A 206 -14.87 34.99 17.30
N TYR A 207 -13.91 34.66 16.43
CA TYR A 207 -12.48 34.82 16.71
C TYR A 207 -12.14 36.26 17.09
N LEU A 208 -12.57 37.24 16.28
CA LEU A 208 -12.29 38.66 16.53
C LEU A 208 -12.96 39.15 17.82
N LEU A 209 -14.19 38.73 18.09
CA LEU A 209 -14.91 39.06 19.32
C LEU A 209 -14.20 38.48 20.56
N CYS A 210 -13.71 37.24 20.49
CA CYS A 210 -12.95 36.64 21.58
C CYS A 210 -11.61 37.35 21.81
N GLN A 211 -10.97 37.90 20.77
CA GLN A 211 -9.74 38.69 20.93
C GLN A 211 -9.97 40.07 21.55
N GLN A 212 -11.11 40.70 21.24
CA GLN A 212 -11.43 42.04 21.71
C GLN A 212 -11.85 42.05 23.20
N GLN A 213 -12.34 40.93 23.73
CA GLN A 213 -12.75 40.80 25.12
C GLN A 213 -11.65 40.10 25.94
N VAL A 214 -11.01 40.85 26.86
CA VAL A 214 -9.80 40.44 27.59
C VAL A 214 -9.91 39.05 28.22
N GLY A 215 -11.05 38.70 28.81
CA GLY A 215 -11.22 37.39 29.45
C GLY A 215 -11.80 36.29 28.55
N LEU A 216 -12.26 36.59 27.33
CA LEU A 216 -12.53 35.57 26.30
C LEU A 216 -11.28 35.22 25.47
N ALA A 217 -10.20 36.01 25.60
CA ALA A 217 -8.95 35.82 24.90
C ALA A 217 -8.38 34.38 24.97
N PRO A 218 -8.52 33.61 26.10
CA PRO A 218 -8.08 32.22 26.15
C PRO A 218 -8.79 31.30 25.15
N LEU A 219 -10.00 31.66 24.68
CA LEU A 219 -10.76 30.88 23.69
C LEU A 219 -10.48 31.29 22.25
N ALA A 220 -9.94 32.49 22.01
CA ALA A 220 -9.67 32.99 20.67
C ALA A 220 -8.75 32.07 19.82
N PRO A 221 -7.68 31.45 20.36
CA PRO A 221 -6.83 30.55 19.58
C PRO A 221 -7.60 29.40 18.91
N TYR A 222 -8.65 28.89 19.56
CA TYR A 222 -9.45 27.79 19.05
C TYR A 222 -10.29 28.17 17.82
N PHE A 223 -10.73 29.43 17.73
CA PHE A 223 -11.41 29.96 16.55
C PHE A 223 -10.45 30.37 15.41
N SER A 224 -9.15 30.54 15.71
CA SER A 224 -8.14 30.95 14.72
C SER A 224 -7.78 29.84 13.72
N SER A 225 -7.92 28.57 14.14
CA SER A 225 -7.66 27.35 13.36
C SER A 225 -8.53 27.28 12.09
N ALA A 226 -9.71 27.89 12.10
CA ALA A 226 -10.65 27.93 10.97
C ALA A 226 -10.12 28.75 9.76
N LYS A 227 -9.14 29.65 9.96
CA LYS A 227 -8.53 30.44 8.85
C LYS A 227 -7.79 29.59 7.82
N ARG A 228 -7.33 28.37 8.18
CA ARG A 228 -6.72 27.43 7.21
C ARG A 228 -7.76 26.71 6.35
N ALA A 229 -8.98 26.51 6.85
CA ALA A 229 -10.02 25.77 6.15
C ALA A 229 -10.86 26.62 5.17
N GLN A 230 -11.07 27.92 5.46
CA GLN A 230 -11.98 28.77 4.70
C GLN A 230 -11.38 29.45 3.44
N ARG A 231 -10.06 29.49 3.25
CA ARG A 231 -9.45 30.08 2.03
C ARG A 231 -9.71 29.28 0.73
N SER A 232 -10.35 28.12 0.80
CA SER A 232 -10.62 27.24 -0.35
C SER A 232 -11.98 27.47 -1.02
N SER A 233 -12.89 28.29 -0.48
CA SER A 233 -14.24 28.44 -1.03
C SER A 233 -14.35 29.54 -2.10
N ARG A 234 -13.74 29.34 -3.28
CA ARG A 234 -14.37 29.83 -4.51
C ARG A 234 -15.34 28.76 -4.97
N LEU A 235 -16.63 29.11 -5.05
CA LEU A 235 -17.68 28.29 -5.67
C LEU A 235 -17.26 27.94 -7.10
N LYS A 236 -16.71 26.75 -7.28
CA LYS A 236 -16.69 26.08 -8.58
C LYS A 236 -17.97 25.26 -8.65
N THR A 237 -18.83 25.62 -9.59
CA THR A 237 -19.97 24.80 -10.02
C THR A 237 -19.43 23.44 -10.47
N TYR A 238 -19.78 22.37 -9.75
CA TYR A 238 -19.43 20.99 -10.11
C TYR A 238 -20.47 20.42 -11.08
N PRO A 239 -20.09 19.55 -12.05
CA PRO A 239 -21.00 19.06 -13.07
C PRO A 239 -21.97 17.96 -12.59
N PHE A 240 -21.85 17.47 -11.36
CA PHE A 240 -22.75 16.45 -10.80
C PHE A 240 -23.00 16.71 -9.32
N LYS A 241 -24.04 17.48 -9.00
CA LYS A 241 -24.77 17.28 -7.74
C LYS A 241 -25.89 16.31 -8.04
N SER A 242 -25.70 15.03 -7.75
CA SER A 242 -26.87 14.17 -7.50
C SER A 242 -27.48 14.62 -6.18
N ASP A 243 -28.80 14.73 -6.12
CA ASP A 243 -29.52 15.24 -4.94
C ASP A 243 -29.22 14.45 -3.64
N ASN A 244 -28.63 13.25 -3.74
CA ASN A 244 -28.28 12.37 -2.64
C ASN A 244 -26.78 12.02 -2.57
N ALA A 245 -25.86 12.96 -2.78
CA ALA A 245 -24.44 12.74 -2.47
C ALA A 245 -24.05 13.46 -1.18
N HIS A 246 -23.41 12.76 -0.24
CA HIS A 246 -22.73 13.39 0.89
C HIS A 246 -21.30 13.73 0.50
N GLN A 247 -20.87 14.96 0.77
CA GLN A 247 -19.49 15.39 0.55
C GLN A 247 -18.90 15.79 1.91
N GLU A 248 -17.95 15.01 2.39
CA GLU A 248 -17.16 15.27 3.57
C GLU A 248 -15.84 15.92 3.17
N THR A 249 -15.48 17.03 3.80
CA THR A 249 -14.17 17.65 3.61
C THR A 249 -13.25 17.23 4.74
N MET A 250 -12.33 16.31 4.46
CA MET A 250 -11.26 15.95 5.38
C MET A 250 -10.02 16.80 5.14
N PHE A 251 -9.36 17.23 6.22
CA PHE A 251 -8.06 17.89 6.15
C PHE A 251 -6.97 16.89 6.54
N ILE A 252 -6.10 16.54 5.60
CA ILE A 252 -4.94 15.69 5.86
C ILE A 252 -3.80 16.58 6.34
N GLY A 253 -3.71 16.75 7.65
CA GLY A 253 -2.84 17.73 8.30
C GLY A 253 -3.28 19.18 8.03
N ASP A 254 -2.36 20.13 8.23
CA ASP A 254 -2.64 21.57 8.14
C ASP A 254 -2.86 22.14 6.71
N GLU A 255 -2.66 21.33 5.65
CA GLU A 255 -2.46 21.87 4.28
C GLU A 255 -3.26 21.19 3.17
N LEU A 256 -3.78 19.97 3.35
CA LEU A 256 -4.43 19.23 2.25
C LEU A 256 -5.93 19.06 2.51
N LYS A 257 -6.75 19.68 1.66
CA LYS A 257 -8.22 19.54 1.69
C LYS A 257 -8.64 18.43 0.72
N VAL A 258 -9.28 17.39 1.23
CA VAL A 258 -9.79 16.27 0.44
C VAL A 258 -11.30 16.19 0.65
N ASN A 259 -12.05 16.06 -0.43
CA ASN A 259 -13.48 15.88 -0.38
C ASN A 259 -13.81 14.40 -0.59
N LEU A 260 -14.20 13.67 0.44
CA LEU A 260 -14.77 12.33 0.35
C LEU A 260 -16.24 12.48 -0.07
N ILE A 261 -16.61 11.92 -1.21
CA ILE A 261 -17.98 11.95 -1.72
C ILE A 261 -18.57 10.54 -1.59
N THR A 262 -19.56 10.40 -0.74
CA THR A 262 -20.32 9.16 -0.53
C THR A 262 -21.67 9.31 -1.22
N PRO A 263 -21.92 8.61 -2.35
CA PRO A 263 -23.25 8.54 -2.91
C PRO A 263 -24.19 7.84 -1.92
N THR A 264 -25.39 8.38 -1.77
CA THR A 264 -26.46 7.76 -0.98
C THR A 264 -27.65 7.53 -1.90
N ASP A 265 -28.38 6.44 -1.70
CA ASP A 265 -29.56 6.16 -2.51
C ASP A 265 -30.77 7.02 -2.08
N ARG A 266 -31.97 6.71 -2.57
CA ARG A 266 -33.19 7.46 -2.22
C ARG A 266 -33.63 7.30 -0.77
N GLU A 267 -33.21 6.22 -0.12
CA GLU A 267 -33.57 5.87 1.25
C GLU A 267 -32.51 6.35 2.25
N GLY A 268 -31.34 6.76 1.75
CA GLY A 268 -30.24 7.31 2.54
C GLY A 268 -29.18 6.27 2.89
N GLU A 269 -29.18 5.10 2.25
CA GLU A 269 -28.17 4.07 2.43
C GLU A 269 -26.88 4.43 1.67
N THR A 270 -25.73 4.23 2.33
CA THR A 270 -24.42 4.63 1.80
C THR A 270 -23.92 3.64 0.74
N GLN A 271 -23.53 4.16 -0.42
CA GLN A 271 -22.77 3.41 -1.42
C GLN A 271 -21.26 3.65 -1.25
N SER A 272 -20.44 2.94 -2.03
CA SER A 272 -18.97 3.07 -1.95
C SER A 272 -18.52 4.53 -2.16
N SER A 273 -17.86 5.09 -1.15
CA SER A 273 -17.31 6.45 -1.19
C SER A 273 -16.16 6.57 -2.18
N PHE A 274 -16.02 7.75 -2.79
CA PHE A 274 -14.89 8.09 -3.64
C PHE A 274 -14.24 9.40 -3.18
N MET A 275 -12.93 9.55 -3.33
CA MET A 275 -12.18 10.70 -2.83
C MET A 275 -11.81 11.67 -3.96
N GLU A 276 -12.07 12.95 -3.76
CA GLU A 276 -11.64 14.06 -4.61
C GLU A 276 -10.63 14.95 -3.86
N ALA A 277 -9.34 14.82 -4.18
CA ALA A 277 -8.29 15.61 -3.54
C ALA A 277 -8.09 16.96 -4.23
N PHE A 278 -8.10 18.07 -3.47
CA PHE A 278 -7.77 19.39 -4.00
C PHE A 278 -6.26 19.62 -3.89
N MET A 279 -5.57 19.64 -5.02
CA MET A 279 -4.23 20.24 -5.07
C MET A 279 -4.39 21.77 -5.12
N PRO A 280 -3.79 22.54 -4.20
CA PRO A 280 -3.72 23.98 -4.39
C PRO A 280 -2.96 24.24 -5.70
N VAL A 281 -3.57 25.02 -6.59
CA VAL A 281 -2.85 25.61 -7.71
C VAL A 281 -1.79 26.51 -7.07
N LEU A 282 -0.52 26.14 -7.22
CA LEU A 282 0.58 27.08 -7.00
C LEU A 282 0.38 28.20 -8.03
N GLU A 283 -0.21 29.31 -7.59
CA GLU A 283 -0.12 30.56 -8.33
C GLU A 283 1.38 30.86 -8.47
N ALA A 284 1.83 30.79 -9.72
CA ALA A 284 3.17 31.16 -10.09
C ALA A 284 3.31 32.66 -9.87
N ASP A 285 4.13 33.06 -8.91
CA ASP A 285 4.79 34.35 -8.98
C ASP A 285 6.28 34.20 -8.68
N ASN A 286 7.02 34.54 -9.75
CA ASN A 286 8.39 35.03 -9.88
C ASN A 286 8.97 35.57 -8.55
N VAL A 287 10.22 35.29 -8.18
CA VAL A 287 11.43 35.87 -8.77
C VAL A 287 12.59 34.89 -8.67
N VAL A 288 13.24 34.65 -9.81
CA VAL A 288 14.58 34.04 -9.91
C VAL A 288 15.59 35.18 -9.81
N GLU A 289 16.46 35.17 -8.81
CA GLU A 289 17.77 35.81 -8.92
C GLU A 289 18.84 34.71 -9.04
N PRO A 290 19.67 34.73 -10.09
CA PRO A 290 20.78 33.80 -10.25
C PRO A 290 22.07 34.43 -9.72
N LEU A 291 22.78 33.75 -8.82
CA LEU A 291 24.19 34.06 -8.59
C LEU A 291 25.05 32.81 -8.73
N LEU A 292 25.80 32.86 -9.82
CA LEU A 292 26.85 31.99 -10.27
C LEU A 292 28.11 32.07 -9.39
N THR A 293 28.88 30.98 -9.44
CA THR A 293 30.35 30.88 -9.33
C THR A 293 31.05 31.17 -8.00
N SER A 294 31.77 30.17 -7.47
CA SER A 294 33.23 30.09 -7.64
C SER A 294 33.79 28.81 -7.00
N ASN A 295 34.69 28.16 -7.75
CA ASN A 295 35.62 27.14 -7.29
C ASN A 295 36.67 27.76 -6.37
N GLU A 296 37.11 27.06 -5.33
CA GLU A 296 38.53 26.99 -4.98
C GLU A 296 38.87 25.63 -4.34
N GLU A 297 39.87 24.98 -4.92
CA GLU A 297 40.59 23.83 -4.37
C GLU A 297 41.61 24.31 -3.33
N ARG A 298 41.87 23.52 -2.27
CA ARG A 298 43.24 23.01 -2.01
C ARG A 298 43.30 21.88 -0.95
N PRO A 299 44.35 21.02 -0.99
CA PRO A 299 44.46 19.75 -0.25
C PRO A 299 45.63 19.68 0.77
N ARG A 300 45.74 18.50 1.42
CA ARG A 300 46.83 17.90 2.27
C ARG A 300 46.64 18.05 3.79
N ALA A 301 47.08 17.16 4.67
CA ALA A 301 47.49 15.74 4.71
C ALA A 301 47.79 15.45 6.21
N ASP A 302 47.68 14.19 6.65
CA ASP A 302 48.40 13.51 7.76
C ASP A 302 47.49 12.60 8.63
N GLN A 303 47.82 11.30 8.63
CA GLN A 303 47.36 10.21 9.52
C GLN A 303 48.21 10.21 10.83
N PRO A 304 47.93 9.45 11.93
CA PRO A 304 47.27 8.13 12.01
C PRO A 304 46.41 7.81 13.28
N ASP A 305 45.83 6.61 13.29
CA ASP A 305 45.32 5.77 14.40
C ASP A 305 44.48 6.39 15.56
N SER A 306 43.22 5.96 15.67
CA SER A 306 42.69 5.27 16.88
C SER A 306 41.17 5.05 16.76
N THR A 307 40.71 3.86 17.19
CA THR A 307 39.36 3.55 17.69
C THR A 307 38.15 4.11 16.91
N TYR A 308 37.42 3.24 16.20
CA TYR A 308 36.11 3.57 15.61
C TYR A 308 35.05 3.88 16.68
N GLY A 309 35.14 5.09 17.25
CA GLY A 309 34.03 5.78 17.88
C GLY A 309 33.05 6.26 16.81
N LEU A 310 31.77 6.11 17.09
CA LEU A 310 30.67 6.72 16.34
C LEU A 310 30.98 8.18 16.02
N LEU A 311 31.30 8.49 14.75
CA LEU A 311 31.24 9.87 14.25
C LEU A 311 29.78 10.32 14.36
N ARG A 312 29.45 11.01 15.46
CA ARG A 312 28.21 11.77 15.60
C ARG A 312 28.15 12.69 14.38
N GLN A 313 27.16 12.47 13.52
CA GLN A 313 26.82 13.47 12.52
C GLN A 313 26.56 14.79 13.28
N PRO A 314 27.07 15.93 12.80
CA PRO A 314 26.86 17.21 13.47
C PRO A 314 25.36 17.40 13.70
N GLU A 315 24.99 17.77 14.92
CA GLU A 315 23.60 18.05 15.26
C GLU A 315 23.11 19.16 14.35
N LEU A 316 22.10 18.85 13.54
CA LEU A 316 21.48 19.82 12.66
C LEU A 316 20.86 20.90 13.53
N THR A 317 21.09 22.16 13.20
CA THR A 317 20.34 23.25 13.83
C THR A 317 18.84 23.04 13.58
N HIS A 318 17.98 23.55 14.45
CA HIS A 318 16.52 23.42 14.30
C HIS A 318 16.04 23.85 12.89
N GLN A 319 16.66 24.87 12.31
CA GLN A 319 16.37 25.32 10.93
C GLN A 319 16.81 24.31 9.87
N GLN A 320 18.00 23.71 10.01
CA GLN A 320 18.48 22.66 9.10
C GLN A 320 17.66 21.37 9.24
N ALA A 321 17.26 21.01 10.46
CA ALA A 321 16.36 19.89 10.73
C ALA A 321 14.98 20.11 10.10
N ARG A 322 14.41 21.32 10.24
CA ARG A 322 13.15 21.72 9.61
C ARG A 322 13.24 21.69 8.08
N GLN A 323 14.32 22.22 7.49
CA GLN A 323 14.52 22.17 6.04
C GLN A 323 14.70 20.73 5.52
N LYS A 324 15.44 19.89 6.25
CA LYS A 324 15.59 18.46 5.94
C LYS A 324 14.24 17.75 6.00
N PHE A 325 13.44 18.00 7.04
CA PHE A 325 12.10 17.48 7.19
C PHE A 325 11.18 17.92 6.04
N LEU A 326 11.16 19.21 5.69
CA LEU A 326 10.36 19.73 4.58
C LEU A 326 10.77 19.11 3.23
N ARG A 327 12.07 19.01 2.95
CA ARG A 327 12.58 18.33 1.74
C ARG A 327 12.21 16.85 1.71
N GLN A 328 12.24 16.17 2.86
CA GLN A 328 11.79 14.78 2.99
C GLN A 328 10.28 14.64 2.77
N LYS A 329 9.46 15.50 3.39
CA LYS A 329 8.00 15.58 3.21
C LYS A 329 7.64 15.77 1.74
N VAL A 330 8.19 16.79 1.08
CA VAL A 330 7.97 17.05 -0.36
C VAL A 330 8.41 15.86 -1.21
N GLY A 331 9.60 15.31 -0.92
CA GLY A 331 10.10 14.12 -1.62
C GLY A 331 9.17 12.91 -1.47
N MET A 332 8.60 12.69 -0.28
CA MET A 332 7.63 11.63 -0.03
C MET A 332 6.30 11.88 -0.75
N SER A 333 5.72 13.08 -0.66
CA SER A 333 4.48 13.44 -1.36
C SER A 333 4.62 13.30 -2.88
N GLN A 334 5.74 13.74 -3.45
CA GLN A 334 6.02 13.56 -4.88
C GLN A 334 6.19 12.10 -5.27
N ALA A 335 6.72 11.27 -4.38
CA ALA A 335 6.93 9.86 -4.65
C ALA A 335 5.60 9.07 -4.53
N ILE A 336 4.75 9.40 -3.56
CA ILE A 336 3.36 8.92 -3.46
C ILE A 336 2.56 9.34 -4.68
N ALA A 337 2.64 10.61 -5.11
CA ALA A 337 1.98 11.06 -6.32
C ALA A 337 2.45 10.27 -7.55
N ARG A 338 3.76 10.05 -7.71
CA ARG A 338 4.31 9.21 -8.79
C ARG A 338 3.82 7.76 -8.73
N ALA A 339 3.64 7.21 -7.53
CA ALA A 339 3.09 5.88 -7.31
C ALA A 339 1.61 5.78 -7.68
N ASN A 340 0.79 6.74 -7.25
CA ASN A 340 -0.64 6.80 -7.58
C ASN A 340 -0.86 7.03 -9.08
N ARG A 341 0.02 7.80 -9.73
CA ARG A 341 0.08 7.93 -11.19
C ARG A 341 0.36 6.62 -11.93
N ALA A 342 0.92 5.64 -11.25
CA ALA A 342 1.22 4.34 -11.84
C ALA A 342 0.06 3.34 -11.79
N HIS A 343 -1.02 3.64 -11.06
CA HIS A 343 -2.17 2.77 -10.99
C HIS A 343 -3.01 2.79 -12.28
N PRO A 344 -3.66 1.67 -12.64
CA PRO A 344 -4.59 1.60 -13.76
C PRO A 344 -5.76 2.59 -13.65
N MET A 345 -6.12 3.00 -12.44
CA MET A 345 -7.21 3.94 -12.13
C MET A 345 -6.74 5.40 -12.04
N SER A 346 -5.53 5.71 -12.51
CA SER A 346 -5.04 7.09 -12.50
C SER A 346 -5.65 7.91 -13.63
N ASN A 347 -6.11 9.13 -13.32
CA ASN A 347 -6.54 10.13 -14.30
C ASN A 347 -5.43 10.57 -15.29
N ASP A 348 -4.19 10.12 -15.09
CA ASP A 348 -3.04 10.40 -15.94
C ASP A 348 -2.86 9.39 -17.08
N VAL A 349 -3.78 8.44 -17.26
CA VAL A 349 -3.74 7.42 -18.31
C VAL A 349 -5.16 7.25 -18.88
N LEU A 350 -5.26 6.87 -20.15
CA LEU A 350 -6.55 6.43 -20.72
C LEU A 350 -6.87 5.01 -20.24
N SER A 351 -8.13 4.74 -19.94
CA SER A 351 -8.61 3.37 -19.80
C SER A 351 -8.62 2.65 -21.15
N PRO A 352 -8.60 1.30 -21.17
CA PRO A 352 -8.75 0.54 -22.42
C PRO A 352 -10.01 0.93 -23.21
N SER A 353 -11.12 1.19 -22.54
CA SER A 353 -12.37 1.62 -23.19
C SER A 353 -12.25 2.98 -23.85
N GLU A 354 -11.59 3.95 -23.19
CA GLU A 354 -11.35 5.28 -23.78
C GLU A 354 -10.42 5.20 -24.99
N LEU A 355 -9.38 4.36 -24.92
CA LEU A 355 -8.49 4.10 -26.05
C LEU A 355 -9.23 3.41 -27.21
N ALA A 356 -10.13 2.47 -26.92
CA ALA A 356 -10.92 1.76 -27.93
C ALA A 356 -11.78 2.74 -28.74
N ILE A 357 -12.45 3.69 -28.08
CA ILE A 357 -13.23 4.73 -28.75
C ILE A 357 -12.32 5.61 -29.62
N TRP A 358 -11.11 5.95 -29.14
CA TRP A 358 -10.15 6.72 -29.91
C TRP A 358 -9.69 5.99 -31.18
N PHE A 359 -9.43 4.69 -31.11
CA PHE A 359 -9.11 3.88 -32.29
C PHE A 359 -10.30 3.70 -33.22
N GLN A 360 -11.51 3.49 -32.70
CA GLN A 360 -12.71 3.40 -33.53
C GLN A 360 -12.96 4.69 -34.32
N PHE A 361 -12.65 5.85 -33.75
CA PHE A 361 -12.77 7.14 -34.43
C PHE A 361 -11.72 7.34 -35.54
N HIS A 362 -10.45 6.97 -35.28
CA HIS A 362 -9.34 7.30 -36.18
C HIS A 362 -8.93 6.18 -37.14
N CYS A 363 -9.25 4.93 -36.82
CA CYS A 363 -8.90 3.75 -37.60
C CYS A 363 -9.91 2.60 -37.36
N PRO A 364 -11.16 2.72 -37.87
CA PRO A 364 -12.18 1.69 -37.73
C PRO A 364 -11.71 0.31 -38.22
N ALA A 365 -10.95 0.28 -39.31
CA ALA A 365 -10.40 -0.93 -39.91
C ALA A 365 -9.57 -1.76 -38.91
N LEU A 366 -8.91 -1.12 -37.94
CA LEU A 366 -8.17 -1.82 -36.89
C LEU A 366 -9.09 -2.45 -35.85
N ALA A 367 -10.20 -1.78 -35.51
CA ALA A 367 -11.22 -2.31 -34.60
C ALA A 367 -12.01 -3.46 -35.26
N GLU A 368 -12.26 -3.34 -36.57
CA GLU A 368 -12.87 -4.35 -37.43
C GLU A 368 -11.90 -5.43 -37.88
N GLN A 369 -10.62 -5.33 -37.47
CA GLN A 369 -9.59 -6.34 -37.71
C GLN A 369 -9.16 -6.49 -39.18
N ASP A 370 -9.53 -5.55 -40.03
CA ASP A 370 -9.09 -5.43 -41.42
C ASP A 370 -7.84 -4.54 -41.54
N LEU A 371 -6.66 -5.12 -41.29
CA LEU A 371 -5.39 -4.40 -41.41
C LEU A 371 -5.08 -3.97 -42.86
N LEU A 372 -5.66 -4.62 -43.87
CA LEU A 372 -5.48 -4.24 -45.28
C LEU A 372 -6.25 -2.96 -45.60
N GLY A 373 -7.40 -2.76 -44.96
CA GLY A 373 -8.20 -1.53 -45.02
C GLY A 373 -7.51 -0.28 -44.49
N ILE A 374 -6.41 -0.43 -43.72
CA ILE A 374 -5.59 0.71 -43.26
C ILE A 374 -4.81 1.31 -44.45
N PRO A 375 -4.91 2.62 -44.73
CA PRO A 375 -4.17 3.27 -45.81
C PRO A 375 -2.67 3.03 -45.71
N ALA A 376 -2.02 2.68 -46.82
CA ALA A 376 -0.59 2.31 -46.84
C ALA A 376 0.33 3.34 -46.18
N LYS A 377 0.03 4.64 -46.35
CA LYS A 377 0.79 5.75 -45.75
C LYS A 377 0.65 5.83 -44.22
N GLU A 378 -0.43 5.30 -43.64
CA GLU A 378 -0.65 5.33 -42.19
C GLU A 378 -0.13 4.08 -41.47
N ARG A 379 0.13 2.97 -42.18
CA ARG A 379 0.53 1.69 -41.57
C ARG A 379 1.79 1.82 -40.69
N SER A 380 2.82 2.53 -41.18
CA SER A 380 4.04 2.79 -40.39
C SER A 380 3.76 3.60 -39.12
N HIS A 381 2.82 4.55 -39.15
CA HIS A 381 2.44 5.32 -37.97
C HIS A 381 1.73 4.46 -36.93
N TRP A 382 0.78 3.62 -37.37
CA TRP A 382 0.07 2.69 -36.49
C TRP A 382 1.00 1.64 -35.89
N PHE A 383 1.87 1.03 -36.71
CA PHE A 383 2.92 0.12 -36.21
C PHE A 383 3.78 0.77 -35.13
N LEU A 384 4.26 2.00 -35.38
CA LEU A 384 5.11 2.71 -34.43
C LEU A 384 4.38 3.08 -33.13
N LEU A 385 3.09 3.43 -33.22
CA LEU A 385 2.27 3.70 -32.04
C LEU A 385 2.11 2.44 -31.18
N PHE A 386 1.77 1.31 -31.78
CA PHE A 386 1.66 0.03 -31.06
C PHE A 386 2.98 -0.42 -30.47
N LEU A 387 4.07 -0.32 -31.23
CA LEU A 387 5.40 -0.68 -30.73
C LEU A 387 5.83 0.20 -29.56
N ARG A 388 5.54 1.51 -29.61
CA ARG A 388 5.77 2.42 -28.47
C ARG A 388 4.88 2.09 -27.28
N MET A 389 3.64 1.68 -27.50
CA MET A 389 2.73 1.26 -26.43
C MET A 389 3.19 -0.04 -25.77
N PHE A 390 3.70 -0.98 -26.57
CA PHE A 390 4.23 -2.27 -26.13
C PHE A 390 5.55 -2.11 -25.35
N CYS A 391 6.51 -1.34 -25.88
CA CYS A 391 7.82 -1.14 -25.26
C CYS A 391 7.82 -0.06 -24.16
N GLY A 392 6.87 0.88 -24.19
CA GLY A 392 6.81 2.06 -23.32
C GLY A 392 7.84 3.13 -23.68
N THR A 393 9.10 2.74 -23.91
CA THR A 393 10.16 3.58 -24.50
C THR A 393 10.79 2.87 -25.68
N LEU A 394 11.00 3.59 -26.79
CA LEU A 394 11.50 3.01 -28.03
C LEU A 394 12.59 3.90 -28.64
N ASN A 395 13.75 3.32 -28.91
CA ASN A 395 14.83 3.97 -29.66
C ASN A 395 14.68 3.66 -31.15
N LEU A 396 14.27 4.65 -31.96
CA LEU A 396 14.12 4.45 -33.40
C LEU A 396 15.44 4.26 -34.17
N GLN A 397 16.58 4.53 -33.51
CA GLN A 397 17.90 4.28 -34.08
C GLN A 397 18.34 2.81 -33.96
N GLN A 398 17.57 1.97 -33.24
CA GLN A 398 17.90 0.55 -33.13
C GLN A 398 17.87 -0.14 -34.51
N PRO A 399 18.77 -1.11 -34.77
CA PRO A 399 18.84 -1.77 -36.07
C PRO A 399 17.60 -2.62 -36.38
N LEU A 400 17.21 -2.64 -37.66
CA LEU A 400 16.26 -3.55 -38.27
C LEU A 400 17.01 -4.58 -39.12
N LEU A 401 16.84 -5.88 -38.82
CA LEU A 401 17.64 -6.96 -39.41
C LEU A 401 16.75 -8.07 -39.98
N ASN A 402 16.92 -8.36 -41.28
CA ASN A 402 16.39 -9.57 -41.90
C ASN A 402 17.20 -10.83 -41.54
N LEU A 403 16.62 -11.79 -40.82
CA LEU A 403 17.24 -13.08 -40.48
C LEU A 403 17.45 -13.98 -41.70
N GLY A 404 16.61 -13.84 -42.74
CA GLY A 404 16.79 -14.55 -44.02
C GLY A 404 18.00 -14.08 -44.83
N SER A 405 18.72 -13.05 -44.38
CA SER A 405 19.98 -12.61 -45.00
C SER A 405 21.13 -13.54 -44.61
N ARG A 406 21.93 -14.01 -45.58
CA ARG A 406 22.99 -15.03 -45.39
C ARG A 406 24.21 -14.58 -44.55
N ARG A 407 24.12 -13.49 -43.77
CA ARG A 407 25.23 -12.98 -42.94
C ARG A 407 25.11 -13.48 -41.50
N ALA A 408 25.92 -14.49 -41.17
CA ALA A 408 25.99 -15.18 -39.88
C ALA A 408 26.67 -14.37 -38.76
N LYS A 409 26.22 -13.15 -38.46
CA LYS A 409 26.60 -12.46 -37.22
C LYS A 409 25.41 -12.50 -36.26
N SER A 410 25.66 -12.88 -35.01
CA SER A 410 24.68 -12.74 -33.94
C SER A 410 24.18 -11.30 -33.92
N PRO A 411 22.86 -11.08 -33.96
CA PRO A 411 22.29 -9.73 -33.97
C PRO A 411 22.68 -8.98 -32.67
N PRO A 412 22.97 -7.67 -32.75
CA PRO A 412 23.24 -6.84 -31.57
C PRO A 412 21.97 -6.68 -30.71
N ALA A 413 22.13 -6.51 -29.40
CA ALA A 413 21.06 -6.09 -28.51
C ALA A 413 21.24 -4.60 -28.14
N PRO A 414 20.20 -3.76 -28.14
CA PRO A 414 18.83 -4.05 -28.59
C PRO A 414 18.66 -3.94 -30.13
N CYS A 415 17.84 -4.79 -30.74
CA CYS A 415 17.43 -4.65 -32.16
C CYS A 415 16.07 -5.30 -32.46
N LEU A 416 15.50 -4.99 -33.64
CA LEU A 416 14.33 -5.68 -34.19
C LEU A 416 14.77 -6.60 -35.33
N VAL A 417 14.55 -7.90 -35.17
CA VAL A 417 14.79 -8.89 -36.22
C VAL A 417 13.48 -9.32 -36.87
N TYR A 418 13.52 -9.63 -38.16
CA TYR A 418 12.36 -10.19 -38.86
C TYR A 418 12.76 -11.23 -39.91
N GLU A 419 11.82 -12.10 -40.24
CA GLU A 419 11.89 -13.03 -41.36
C GLU A 419 10.56 -13.01 -42.13
N LEU A 420 10.64 -12.86 -43.45
CA LEU A 420 9.47 -12.92 -44.34
C LEU A 420 9.39 -14.32 -44.94
N ASP A 421 8.32 -15.05 -44.61
CA ASP A 421 8.04 -16.34 -45.23
C ASP A 421 7.54 -16.15 -46.68
N ARG A 422 7.77 -17.17 -47.51
CA ARG A 422 7.21 -17.34 -48.84
C ARG A 422 5.68 -17.42 -48.85
N ARG A 423 5.05 -17.80 -47.72
CA ARG A 423 3.60 -17.92 -47.54
C ARG A 423 2.91 -16.66 -46.98
N ASP A 424 3.49 -15.49 -47.24
CA ASP A 424 2.97 -14.18 -46.79
C ASP A 424 3.00 -13.90 -45.27
N ALA A 425 3.68 -14.72 -44.45
CA ALA A 425 3.86 -14.42 -43.02
C ALA A 425 5.12 -13.56 -42.74
N CYS A 426 5.13 -12.86 -41.60
CA CYS A 426 6.28 -12.15 -41.06
C CYS A 426 6.50 -12.57 -39.60
N HIS A 427 7.64 -13.20 -39.33
CA HIS A 427 8.06 -13.48 -37.96
C HIS A 427 8.96 -12.34 -37.50
N ALA A 428 8.53 -11.58 -36.50
CA ALA A 428 9.30 -10.44 -35.99
C ALA A 428 9.51 -10.55 -34.47
N THR A 429 10.74 -10.29 -34.05
CA THR A 429 11.21 -10.49 -32.67
C THR A 429 12.07 -9.32 -32.23
N LEU A 430 11.80 -8.80 -31.04
CA LEU A 430 12.67 -7.85 -30.36
C LEU A 430 13.78 -8.62 -29.65
N ILE A 431 15.02 -8.27 -29.93
CA ILE A 431 16.17 -8.72 -29.17
C ILE A 431 16.48 -7.63 -28.16
N LEU A 432 16.25 -7.95 -26.89
CA LEU A 432 16.39 -7.03 -25.77
C LEU A 432 17.73 -7.27 -25.08
N ASP A 433 18.33 -6.19 -24.58
CA ASP A 433 19.49 -6.27 -23.71
C ASP A 433 19.01 -6.64 -22.29
N THR A 434 19.65 -7.64 -21.68
CA THR A 434 19.38 -8.07 -20.30
C THR A 434 20.49 -7.64 -19.34
N ASP A 435 21.62 -7.13 -19.84
CA ASP A 435 22.74 -6.57 -19.07
C ASP A 435 22.48 -5.11 -18.66
N LEU A 436 21.22 -4.82 -18.31
CA LEU A 436 20.76 -3.49 -17.89
C LEU A 436 21.14 -3.16 -16.43
N PHE A 437 21.70 -4.14 -15.71
CA PHE A 437 21.98 -4.04 -14.29
C PHE A 437 23.12 -4.97 -13.86
N GLU A 438 24.08 -4.47 -13.07
CA GLU A 438 25.22 -5.24 -12.58
C GLU A 438 24.91 -5.97 -11.25
N GLY A 439 24.58 -7.27 -11.35
CA GLY A 439 24.32 -8.13 -10.19
C GLY A 439 25.55 -8.87 -9.64
N ALA A 440 25.38 -9.52 -8.49
CA ALA A 440 26.35 -10.50 -8.00
C ALA A 440 26.49 -11.66 -9.00
N LYS A 441 27.70 -12.20 -9.13
CA LYS A 441 28.01 -13.29 -10.05
C LYS A 441 28.17 -14.60 -9.27
N PRO A 442 27.72 -15.74 -9.81
CA PRO A 442 27.94 -17.02 -9.19
C PRO A 442 29.45 -17.36 -9.17
N PRO A 443 29.90 -18.25 -8.28
CA PRO A 443 31.24 -18.79 -8.32
C PRO A 443 31.57 -19.35 -9.71
N GLN A 444 32.79 -19.08 -10.18
CA GLN A 444 33.21 -19.44 -11.53
C GLN A 444 33.00 -20.94 -11.81
N GLY A 445 32.26 -21.25 -12.87
CA GLY A 445 31.97 -22.63 -13.29
C GLY A 445 30.92 -23.36 -12.47
N SER A 446 30.26 -22.71 -11.50
CA SER A 446 29.21 -23.36 -10.72
C SER A 446 27.98 -23.68 -11.57
N LYS A 447 27.62 -24.97 -11.59
CA LYS A 447 26.40 -25.48 -12.24
C LYS A 447 25.18 -25.45 -11.31
N GLN A 448 25.35 -24.98 -10.07
CA GLN A 448 24.27 -24.94 -9.07
C GLN A 448 23.29 -23.78 -9.32
N TYR A 449 23.74 -22.77 -10.05
CA TYR A 449 22.97 -21.58 -10.38
C TYR A 449 22.34 -21.69 -11.76
N PHE A 450 21.33 -20.85 -12.00
CA PHE A 450 20.81 -20.60 -13.33
C PHE A 450 21.80 -19.78 -14.17
N THR A 451 21.86 -20.03 -15.48
CA THR A 451 22.74 -19.27 -16.38
C THR A 451 21.98 -18.06 -16.93
N SER A 452 22.47 -16.87 -16.63
CA SER A 452 21.92 -15.62 -17.16
C SER A 452 22.53 -15.29 -18.53
N GLN A 453 21.68 -15.06 -19.52
CA GLN A 453 22.06 -14.59 -20.85
C GLN A 453 22.16 -13.07 -20.89
N LYS A 454 22.92 -12.54 -21.86
CA LYS A 454 23.10 -11.09 -22.10
C LYS A 454 22.03 -10.48 -23.00
N SER A 455 21.21 -11.31 -23.62
CA SER A 455 20.10 -10.88 -24.44
C SER A 455 18.95 -11.85 -24.31
N THR A 456 17.74 -11.36 -24.57
CA THR A 456 16.54 -12.18 -24.63
C THR A 456 15.69 -11.80 -25.83
N GLU A 457 14.95 -12.77 -26.33
CA GLU A 457 14.07 -12.59 -27.48
C GLU A 457 12.61 -12.44 -27.02
N VAL A 458 11.91 -11.46 -27.60
CA VAL A 458 10.46 -11.28 -27.42
C VAL A 458 9.79 -11.14 -28.77
N THR A 459 9.03 -12.15 -29.15
CA THR A 459 8.22 -12.14 -30.37
C THR A 459 7.20 -11.00 -30.30
N LEU A 460 7.05 -10.22 -31.37
CA LEU A 460 6.03 -9.17 -31.42
C LEU A 460 4.62 -9.78 -31.53
N PRO A 461 3.65 -9.41 -30.69
CA PRO A 461 2.27 -9.87 -30.85
C PRO A 461 1.51 -9.08 -31.93
N TRP A 462 0.35 -9.60 -32.33
CA TRP A 462 -0.61 -8.87 -33.17
C TRP A 462 -1.00 -7.52 -32.52
N PRO A 463 -1.16 -6.41 -33.27
CA PRO A 463 -1.12 -6.29 -34.74
C PRO A 463 0.27 -6.00 -35.30
N MET A 464 1.32 -5.96 -34.48
CA MET A 464 2.62 -5.42 -34.88
C MET A 464 3.30 -6.27 -35.96
N GLN A 465 3.25 -7.61 -35.89
CA GLN A 465 3.81 -8.49 -36.92
C GLN A 465 3.10 -8.33 -38.26
N SER A 466 1.77 -8.45 -38.25
CA SER A 466 0.93 -8.25 -39.43
C SER A 466 1.14 -6.87 -40.08
N LEU A 467 1.18 -5.78 -39.30
CA LEU A 467 1.47 -4.44 -39.82
C LEU A 467 2.89 -4.36 -40.42
N LEU A 468 3.89 -4.91 -39.72
CA LEU A 468 5.26 -4.92 -40.19
C LEU A 468 5.39 -5.70 -41.51
N ASN A 469 4.67 -6.81 -41.66
CA ASN A 469 4.61 -7.56 -42.92
C ASN A 469 4.14 -6.69 -44.08
N LEU A 470 3.02 -5.97 -43.90
CA LEU A 470 2.44 -5.08 -44.92
C LEU A 470 3.37 -3.92 -45.28
N ILE A 471 4.06 -3.35 -44.28
CA ILE A 471 5.03 -2.27 -44.49
C ILE A 471 6.25 -2.80 -45.25
N LEU A 472 6.89 -3.86 -44.74
CA LEU A 472 8.15 -4.34 -45.28
C LEU A 472 7.99 -4.88 -46.69
N ARG A 473 6.90 -5.56 -47.05
CA ARG A 473 6.65 -6.04 -48.42
C ARG A 473 6.57 -4.91 -49.46
N ALA A 474 6.19 -3.70 -49.05
CA ALA A 474 6.19 -2.52 -49.92
C ALA A 474 7.59 -1.87 -50.07
N VAL A 475 8.56 -2.24 -49.22
CA VAL A 475 9.91 -1.67 -49.20
C VAL A 475 10.92 -2.62 -49.88
N PRO A 476 11.80 -2.14 -50.78
CA PRO A 476 12.84 -2.96 -51.41
C PRO A 476 13.78 -3.60 -50.39
N ALA A 477 14.22 -4.85 -50.62
CA ALA A 477 15.03 -5.62 -49.67
C ALA A 477 16.31 -4.92 -49.16
N HIS A 478 16.95 -4.11 -50.00
CA HIS A 478 18.17 -3.37 -49.65
C HIS A 478 17.93 -2.18 -48.70
N GLN A 479 16.68 -1.73 -48.55
CA GLN A 479 16.30 -0.59 -47.69
C GLN A 479 15.73 -1.03 -46.35
N ARG A 480 15.66 -2.33 -46.10
CA ARG A 480 15.03 -2.93 -44.91
C ARG A 480 15.91 -3.94 -44.17
N HIS A 481 17.23 -3.88 -44.32
CA HIS A 481 18.18 -4.74 -43.61
C HIS A 481 19.46 -3.96 -43.27
N LEU A 482 19.95 -4.09 -42.02
CA LEU A 482 21.09 -3.32 -41.49
C LEU A 482 20.88 -1.81 -41.57
N VAL A 483 19.63 -1.38 -41.38
CA VAL A 483 19.21 0.03 -41.35
C VAL A 483 18.60 0.34 -39.99
N SER A 484 18.47 1.62 -39.62
CA SER A 484 17.69 1.96 -38.42
C SER A 484 16.21 1.67 -38.61
N LEU A 485 15.46 1.51 -37.52
CA LEU A 485 14.01 1.34 -37.58
C LEU A 485 13.33 2.52 -38.29
N GLU A 486 13.80 3.75 -38.05
CA GLU A 486 13.33 4.97 -38.72
C GLU A 486 13.48 4.88 -40.25
N GLN A 487 14.64 4.42 -40.72
CA GLN A 487 14.92 4.22 -42.15
C GLN A 487 14.09 3.08 -42.74
N GLY A 488 14.02 1.94 -42.05
CA GLY A 488 13.28 0.77 -42.53
C GLY A 488 11.77 0.98 -42.63
N LEU A 489 11.21 1.85 -41.78
CA LEU A 489 9.80 2.24 -41.82
C LEU A 489 9.50 3.40 -42.77
N LEU A 490 10.53 4.02 -43.35
CA LEU A 490 10.45 5.25 -44.15
C LEU A 490 9.64 6.35 -43.44
N LEU A 491 9.85 6.48 -42.12
CA LEU A 491 9.07 7.36 -41.25
C LEU A 491 9.95 7.96 -40.16
N THR A 492 10.03 9.29 -40.10
CA THR A 492 10.81 9.99 -39.08
C THR A 492 10.06 10.15 -37.75
N SER A 493 10.81 10.33 -36.66
CA SER A 493 10.22 10.65 -35.34
C SER A 493 9.32 11.90 -35.38
N ARG A 494 9.73 12.91 -36.16
CA ARG A 494 9.02 14.19 -36.28
C ARG A 494 7.71 14.03 -37.04
N GLU A 495 7.73 13.34 -38.18
CA GLU A 495 6.53 13.05 -38.97
C GLU A 495 5.51 12.27 -38.15
N HIS A 496 5.95 11.26 -37.41
CA HIS A 496 5.06 10.51 -36.52
C HIS A 496 4.45 11.38 -35.43
N GLN A 497 5.24 12.26 -34.81
CA GLN A 497 4.76 13.16 -33.77
C GLN A 497 3.75 14.19 -34.32
N THR A 498 3.98 14.70 -35.53
CA THR A 498 3.04 15.60 -36.21
C THR A 498 1.72 14.87 -36.48
N TRP A 499 1.78 13.69 -37.10
CA TRP A 499 0.59 12.86 -37.38
C TRP A 499 -0.22 12.57 -36.11
N LEU A 500 0.44 12.20 -35.02
CA LEU A 500 -0.23 11.91 -33.75
C LEU A 500 -0.90 13.16 -33.17
N THR A 501 -0.24 14.32 -33.27
CA THR A 501 -0.78 15.60 -32.78
C THR A 501 -2.00 16.02 -33.60
N GLU A 502 -1.97 15.84 -34.92
CA GLU A 502 -3.10 16.11 -35.82
C GLU A 502 -4.31 15.22 -35.50
N LYS A 503 -4.12 13.90 -35.35
CA LYS A 503 -5.19 12.97 -34.95
C LYS A 503 -5.79 13.35 -33.61
N ILE A 504 -4.96 13.67 -32.61
CA ILE A 504 -5.43 14.12 -31.29
C ILE A 504 -6.27 15.39 -31.41
N ALA A 505 -5.82 16.38 -32.20
CA ALA A 505 -6.54 17.62 -32.43
C ALA A 505 -7.91 17.39 -33.08
N GLN A 506 -8.00 16.51 -34.08
CA GLN A 506 -9.25 16.14 -34.75
C GLN A 506 -10.29 15.54 -33.78
N SER A 507 -9.84 14.71 -32.84
CA SER A 507 -10.72 14.10 -31.84
C SER A 507 -11.07 15.03 -30.67
N ARG A 508 -10.43 16.19 -30.49
CA ARG A 508 -10.50 16.96 -29.24
C ARG A 508 -11.92 17.30 -28.75
N HIS A 509 -12.87 17.50 -29.66
CA HIS A 509 -14.25 17.84 -29.33
C HIS A 509 -15.14 16.63 -28.99
N HIS A 510 -14.69 15.42 -29.32
CA HIS A 510 -15.45 14.17 -29.13
C HIS A 510 -15.10 13.44 -27.84
N PHE A 511 -13.99 13.78 -27.18
CA PHE A 511 -13.52 13.12 -25.95
C PHE A 511 -13.48 14.13 -24.80
N SER A 512 -14.21 13.86 -23.72
CA SER A 512 -14.33 14.74 -22.55
C SER A 512 -13.02 14.87 -21.74
N PHE A 513 -12.07 13.95 -21.95
CA PHE A 513 -10.78 13.88 -21.27
C PHE A 513 -9.63 14.25 -22.22
N LYS A 514 -8.60 14.95 -21.71
CA LYS A 514 -7.42 15.36 -22.50
C LYS A 514 -6.61 14.13 -22.94
N VAL A 515 -6.84 13.63 -24.15
CA VAL A 515 -5.96 12.66 -24.84
C VAL A 515 -4.62 13.34 -25.13
N THR A 516 -3.50 12.69 -24.79
CA THR A 516 -2.15 13.17 -25.09
C THR A 516 -1.27 12.03 -25.61
N PRO A 517 -0.17 12.32 -26.35
CA PRO A 517 0.74 11.28 -26.83
C PRO A 517 1.29 10.37 -25.72
N ALA A 518 1.64 10.95 -24.57
CA ALA A 518 2.15 10.21 -23.42
C ALA A 518 1.08 9.28 -22.83
N ARG A 519 -0.19 9.72 -22.80
CA ARG A 519 -1.30 8.88 -22.33
C ARG A 519 -1.52 7.68 -23.22
N LEU A 520 -1.53 7.87 -24.55
CA LEU A 520 -1.69 6.79 -25.53
C LEU A 520 -0.58 5.74 -25.41
N THR A 521 0.68 6.16 -25.26
CA THR A 521 1.82 5.25 -25.22
C THR A 521 2.01 4.52 -23.89
N GLN A 522 1.39 4.98 -22.79
CA GLN A 522 1.53 4.36 -21.47
C GLN A 522 0.38 3.39 -21.10
N VAL A 523 -0.70 3.34 -21.89
CA VAL A 523 -1.93 2.58 -21.52
C VAL A 523 -1.62 1.12 -21.19
N PHE A 524 -0.91 0.40 -22.05
CA PHE A 524 -0.60 -1.02 -21.83
C PHE A 524 0.22 -1.27 -20.55
N HIS A 525 1.31 -0.52 -20.36
CA HIS A 525 2.18 -0.62 -19.18
C HIS A 525 1.41 -0.34 -17.88
N ARG A 526 0.42 0.54 -17.94
CA ARG A 526 -0.41 0.91 -16.77
C ARG A 526 -1.48 -0.13 -16.50
N TYR A 527 -2.17 -0.60 -17.55
CA TYR A 527 -3.13 -1.71 -17.49
C TYR A 527 -2.49 -2.97 -16.89
N SER A 528 -1.26 -3.30 -17.30
CA SER A 528 -0.54 -4.50 -16.87
C SER A 528 0.26 -4.34 -15.56
N SER A 529 0.37 -3.12 -15.00
CA SER A 529 1.31 -2.77 -13.91
C SER A 529 1.23 -3.62 -12.62
N GLN A 530 0.09 -4.27 -12.35
CA GLN A 530 -0.08 -5.15 -11.19
C GLN A 530 -0.04 -6.63 -11.54
N ARG A 531 -0.33 -7.02 -12.79
CA ARG A 531 -0.49 -8.43 -13.20
C ARG A 531 0.71 -8.97 -13.98
N MET A 532 1.41 -8.10 -14.69
CA MET A 532 2.67 -8.44 -15.35
C MET A 532 3.84 -8.07 -14.42
N PRO A 533 4.86 -8.92 -14.26
CA PRO A 533 6.06 -8.56 -13.53
C PRO A 533 6.67 -7.27 -14.07
N SER A 534 6.95 -6.33 -13.17
CA SER A 534 7.59 -5.04 -13.50
C SER A 534 8.90 -5.23 -14.26
N VAL A 535 9.66 -6.27 -13.93
CA VAL A 535 10.94 -6.59 -14.59
C VAL A 535 10.74 -6.93 -16.07
N SER A 536 9.65 -7.61 -16.44
CA SER A 536 9.32 -7.86 -17.86
C SER A 536 9.02 -6.54 -18.58
N ALA A 537 8.26 -5.64 -17.96
CA ALA A 537 7.99 -4.30 -18.51
C ALA A 537 9.27 -3.47 -18.64
N ASP A 538 10.17 -3.57 -17.66
CA ASP A 538 11.44 -2.86 -17.61
C ASP A 538 12.42 -3.37 -18.71
N PHE A 539 12.49 -4.69 -18.96
CA PHE A 539 13.23 -5.25 -20.10
C PHE A 539 12.69 -4.74 -21.44
N LEU A 540 11.37 -4.76 -21.64
CA LEU A 540 10.73 -4.21 -22.85
C LEU A 540 11.05 -2.72 -23.05
N ALA A 541 11.17 -1.97 -21.95
CA ALA A 541 11.48 -0.55 -21.97
C ALA A 541 12.99 -0.24 -22.07
N GLY A 542 13.86 -1.24 -21.96
CA GLY A 542 15.31 -1.06 -21.87
C GLY A 542 15.74 -0.28 -20.62
N LYS A 543 15.06 -0.48 -19.49
CA LYS A 543 15.31 0.26 -18.23
C LYS A 543 15.78 -0.70 -17.14
N GLY A 544 16.92 -0.42 -16.52
CA GLY A 544 17.37 -1.17 -15.35
C GLY A 544 16.52 -0.89 -14.11
N SER A 545 16.25 -1.93 -13.31
CA SER A 545 15.57 -1.78 -12.01
C SER A 545 16.16 -2.67 -10.92
N VAL A 546 16.03 -2.26 -9.65
CA VAL A 546 16.57 -3.01 -8.49
C VAL A 546 15.97 -4.41 -8.39
N GLN A 547 14.77 -4.64 -8.93
CA GLN A 547 14.15 -5.96 -8.92
C GLN A 547 14.85 -6.96 -9.84
N MET A 548 15.56 -6.48 -10.88
CA MET A 548 16.37 -7.34 -11.77
C MET A 548 17.48 -8.08 -11.03
N HIS A 549 17.96 -7.57 -9.89
CA HIS A 549 18.89 -8.31 -9.02
C HIS A 549 18.35 -9.67 -8.61
N TYR A 550 17.03 -9.84 -8.50
CA TYR A 550 16.38 -10.99 -7.89
C TYR A 550 15.49 -11.75 -8.89
N ALA A 551 15.15 -11.13 -10.02
CA ALA A 551 14.36 -11.77 -11.06
C ALA A 551 15.25 -12.70 -11.90
N ASN A 552 14.82 -13.95 -12.02
CA ASN A 552 15.44 -14.94 -12.90
C ASN A 552 14.32 -15.52 -13.76
N LEU A 553 14.26 -15.07 -15.01
CA LEU A 553 13.14 -15.31 -15.92
C LEU A 553 13.62 -16.04 -17.17
N GLU A 554 12.92 -17.10 -17.57
CA GLU A 554 13.18 -17.74 -18.86
C GLU A 554 12.68 -16.84 -20.00
N GLY A 555 13.52 -16.61 -21.02
CA GLY A 555 13.19 -15.67 -22.10
C GLY A 555 11.87 -15.98 -22.81
N ALA A 556 11.62 -17.26 -23.04
CA ALA A 556 10.37 -17.71 -23.64
C ALA A 556 9.17 -17.54 -22.68
N ALA A 557 9.34 -17.73 -21.37
CA ALA A 557 8.27 -17.50 -20.39
C ALA A 557 7.91 -16.00 -20.29
N MET A 558 8.91 -15.12 -20.40
CA MET A 558 8.69 -13.68 -20.50
C MET A 558 7.84 -13.34 -21.75
N THR A 559 8.17 -13.91 -22.92
CA THR A 559 7.39 -13.72 -24.15
C THR A 559 5.95 -14.17 -23.96
N ALA A 560 5.73 -15.37 -23.42
CA ALA A 560 4.39 -15.91 -23.18
C ALA A 560 3.56 -15.03 -22.24
N SER A 561 4.13 -14.61 -21.11
CA SER A 561 3.46 -13.73 -20.15
C SER A 561 3.13 -12.36 -20.76
N THR A 562 4.07 -11.76 -21.51
CA THR A 562 3.81 -10.48 -22.18
C THR A 562 2.71 -10.61 -23.23
N HIS A 563 2.68 -11.68 -24.02
CA HIS A 563 1.63 -11.96 -25.00
C HIS A 563 0.26 -12.12 -24.33
N GLN A 564 0.19 -12.88 -23.24
CA GLN A 564 -1.03 -13.07 -22.48
C GLN A 564 -1.62 -11.72 -22.01
N HIS A 565 -0.78 -10.86 -21.42
CA HIS A 565 -1.21 -9.56 -20.93
C HIS A 565 -1.58 -8.60 -22.07
N TRP A 566 -0.87 -8.66 -23.19
CA TRP A 566 -1.19 -7.89 -24.39
C TRP A 566 -2.54 -8.30 -24.99
N ASN A 567 -2.81 -9.60 -25.10
CA ASN A 567 -4.07 -10.11 -25.61
C ASN A 567 -5.25 -9.77 -24.67
N ALA A 568 -5.04 -9.84 -23.35
CA ALA A 568 -6.03 -9.39 -22.37
C ALA A 568 -6.32 -7.88 -22.49
N PHE A 569 -5.28 -7.08 -22.76
CA PHE A 569 -5.41 -5.65 -23.01
C PHE A 569 -6.21 -5.34 -24.29
N LEU A 570 -5.92 -6.03 -25.39
CA LEU A 570 -6.70 -5.91 -26.64
C LEU A 570 -8.16 -6.35 -26.47
N SER A 571 -8.39 -7.43 -25.72
CA SER A 571 -9.73 -7.92 -25.39
C SER A 571 -10.51 -6.88 -24.58
N ALA A 572 -9.85 -6.18 -23.64
CA ALA A 572 -10.44 -5.10 -22.87
C ALA A 572 -10.78 -3.85 -23.72
N MET A 573 -10.21 -3.75 -24.93
CA MET A 573 -10.57 -2.73 -25.92
C MET A 573 -11.64 -3.22 -26.92
N ASN A 574 -12.25 -4.38 -26.69
CA ASN A 574 -13.17 -5.06 -27.61
C ASN A 574 -12.55 -5.50 -28.94
N ILE A 575 -11.24 -5.73 -28.98
CA ILE A 575 -10.56 -6.30 -30.14
C ILE A 575 -10.34 -7.80 -29.86
N GLN A 576 -11.23 -8.65 -30.40
CA GLN A 576 -11.22 -10.10 -30.17
C GLN A 576 -10.41 -10.83 -31.25
N PRO A 577 -9.58 -11.83 -30.95
CA PRO A 577 -8.82 -12.53 -31.99
C PRO A 577 -9.74 -13.28 -32.97
N GLN A 578 -9.69 -12.97 -34.27
CA GLN A 578 -10.35 -13.76 -35.31
C GLN A 578 -9.65 -15.12 -35.55
N GLN A 579 -10.42 -16.11 -36.03
CA GLN A 579 -9.89 -17.42 -36.45
C GLN A 579 -8.86 -17.25 -37.58
N GLY A 580 -7.59 -17.50 -37.27
CA GLY A 580 -6.45 -17.37 -38.20
C GLY A 580 -5.23 -16.71 -37.53
N TRP A 581 -5.47 -15.80 -36.59
CA TRP A 581 -4.42 -15.10 -35.83
C TRP A 581 -3.86 -15.87 -34.66
N TYR A 582 -4.46 -17.03 -34.35
CA TYR A 582 -4.00 -17.93 -33.32
C TYR A 582 -2.49 -18.21 -33.44
N SER A 583 -1.92 -18.24 -34.65
CA SER A 583 -0.46 -18.41 -34.85
C SER A 583 0.41 -17.21 -34.45
N GLU A 584 -0.07 -15.96 -34.58
CA GLU A 584 0.63 -14.73 -34.12
C GLU A 584 0.37 -14.43 -32.64
N THR A 585 -0.68 -15.03 -32.06
CA THR A 585 -1.16 -14.78 -30.69
C THR A 585 -0.89 -15.93 -29.72
N THR A 586 -0.51 -17.12 -30.21
CA THR A 586 -0.02 -18.23 -29.37
C THR A 586 1.49 -18.21 -29.34
N SER A 587 2.04 -17.95 -28.14
CA SER A 587 3.39 -18.40 -27.83
C SER A 587 3.35 -19.93 -27.67
N ALA A 588 4.30 -20.64 -28.26
CA ALA A 588 4.43 -22.07 -28.01
C ALA A 588 4.60 -22.29 -26.49
N SER A 589 3.78 -23.17 -25.90
CA SER A 589 3.96 -23.57 -24.52
C SER A 589 5.31 -24.27 -24.37
N ILE A 590 6.21 -23.68 -23.59
CA ILE A 590 7.54 -24.24 -23.37
C ILE A 590 7.37 -25.52 -22.56
N SER A 591 7.63 -26.65 -23.20
CA SER A 591 7.75 -27.95 -22.55
C SER A 591 9.22 -28.24 -22.30
N GLY A 592 9.80 -27.66 -21.25
CA GLY A 592 11.14 -28.03 -20.77
C GLY A 592 11.83 -26.95 -19.95
N GLU A 593 12.37 -27.32 -18.79
CA GLU A 593 13.22 -26.42 -17.98
C GLU A 593 14.54 -26.17 -18.71
N THR A 594 14.78 -24.95 -19.21
CA THR A 594 16.12 -24.55 -19.66
C THR A 594 16.85 -23.83 -18.52
N TYR A 595 17.79 -24.53 -17.87
CA TYR A 595 18.64 -23.91 -16.83
C TYR A 595 19.67 -22.90 -17.39
N HIS A 596 19.63 -22.66 -18.71
CA HIS A 596 20.67 -22.00 -19.48
C HIS A 596 20.21 -20.73 -20.21
N GLU A 597 18.91 -20.46 -20.26
CA GLU A 597 18.32 -19.35 -21.05
C GLU A 597 17.54 -18.37 -20.17
N GLN A 598 18.12 -18.03 -19.02
CA GLN A 598 17.50 -17.14 -18.06
C GLN A 598 17.98 -15.69 -18.23
N CYS A 599 17.18 -14.77 -17.75
CA CYS A 599 17.41 -13.33 -17.82
C CYS A 599 17.37 -12.74 -16.40
N GLY A 600 18.33 -11.87 -16.09
CA GLY A 600 18.43 -11.18 -14.81
C GLY A 600 19.45 -11.84 -13.88
N SER A 601 18.99 -12.29 -12.71
CA SER A 601 19.82 -12.68 -11.58
C SER A 601 20.65 -13.94 -11.81
N ALA A 602 21.97 -13.80 -11.70
CA ALA A 602 22.91 -14.89 -11.92
C ALA A 602 23.17 -15.77 -10.67
N ILE A 603 22.70 -15.38 -9.48
CA ILE A 603 22.91 -16.15 -8.23
C ILE A 603 21.65 -16.84 -7.71
N THR A 604 20.59 -16.94 -8.52
CA THR A 604 19.43 -17.76 -8.18
C THR A 604 19.83 -19.24 -8.22
N LEU A 605 19.67 -19.93 -7.10
CA LEU A 605 20.02 -21.34 -6.96
C LEU A 605 18.95 -22.21 -7.62
N ARG A 606 19.36 -23.32 -8.27
CA ARG A 606 18.40 -24.33 -8.76
C ARG A 606 17.68 -24.98 -7.58
N GLU A 607 16.36 -24.81 -7.53
CA GLU A 607 15.55 -25.26 -6.39
C GLU A 607 15.57 -26.78 -6.18
N SER A 608 15.79 -27.55 -7.24
CA SER A 608 15.91 -29.00 -7.18
C SER A 608 17.08 -29.51 -6.33
N LEU A 609 18.05 -28.64 -5.99
CA LEU A 609 19.19 -28.98 -5.15
C LEU A 609 18.89 -28.89 -3.65
N LEU A 610 17.88 -28.11 -3.26
CA LEU A 610 17.56 -27.83 -1.86
C LEU A 610 17.12 -29.07 -1.06
N PRO A 611 16.31 -30.01 -1.61
CA PRO A 611 15.99 -31.25 -0.90
C PRO A 611 17.22 -32.05 -0.47
N GLY A 612 18.21 -32.17 -1.36
CA GLY A 612 19.48 -32.83 -1.06
C GLY A 612 20.33 -32.07 -0.02
N ALA A 613 20.32 -30.74 -0.08
CA ALA A 613 20.96 -29.89 0.93
C ALA A 613 20.32 -30.08 2.32
N PHE A 614 18.99 -30.14 2.40
CA PHE A 614 18.29 -30.41 3.67
C PHE A 614 18.59 -31.80 4.22
N GLU A 615 18.67 -32.81 3.36
CA GLU A 615 19.09 -34.14 3.79
C GLU A 615 20.52 -34.13 4.35
N ALA A 616 21.47 -33.50 3.67
CA ALA A 616 22.86 -33.39 4.14
C ALA A 616 22.99 -32.64 5.48
N LEU A 617 22.18 -31.59 5.66
CA LEU A 617 22.15 -30.81 6.91
C LEU A 617 21.57 -31.60 8.07
N LEU A 618 20.40 -32.20 7.88
CA LEU A 618 19.56 -32.67 8.98
C LEU A 618 19.72 -34.15 9.29
N LYS A 619 19.98 -35.01 8.29
CA LYS A 619 20.09 -36.47 8.49
C LYS A 619 21.07 -36.87 9.60
N PRO A 620 22.24 -36.21 9.78
CA PRO A 620 23.16 -36.52 10.87
C PRO A 620 22.58 -36.31 12.27
N LEU A 621 21.51 -35.54 12.44
CA LEU A 621 20.87 -35.30 13.75
C LEU A 621 19.93 -36.43 14.19
N PHE A 622 19.61 -37.36 13.29
CA PHE A 622 18.63 -38.45 13.53
C PHE A 622 19.29 -39.83 13.62
N HIS A 623 20.61 -39.91 13.82
CA HIS A 623 21.26 -41.19 14.10
C HIS A 623 20.89 -41.70 15.49
N GLN A 624 20.53 -42.99 15.57
CA GLN A 624 19.92 -43.60 16.76
C GLN A 624 20.82 -43.59 18.02
N ASP A 625 22.13 -43.34 17.87
CA ASP A 625 23.14 -43.35 18.93
C ASP A 625 23.57 -41.95 19.43
N ILE A 626 22.89 -40.88 19.02
CA ILE A 626 23.22 -39.52 19.49
C ILE A 626 22.68 -39.37 20.91
N GLY A 627 23.55 -39.63 21.90
CA GLY A 627 23.25 -39.38 23.31
C GLY A 627 22.92 -37.90 23.60
N LEU A 628 22.31 -37.62 24.76
CA LEU A 628 21.82 -36.28 25.14
C LEU A 628 22.91 -35.19 25.05
N ALA A 629 24.16 -35.53 25.40
CA ALA A 629 25.30 -34.63 25.32
C ALA A 629 25.69 -34.27 23.86
N ALA A 630 25.53 -35.20 22.93
CA ALA A 630 25.77 -34.95 21.50
C ALA A 630 24.59 -34.19 20.85
N SER A 631 23.36 -34.37 21.35
CA SER A 631 22.21 -33.58 20.91
C SER A 631 22.29 -32.12 21.35
N LEU A 632 22.92 -31.83 22.50
CA LEU A 632 23.17 -30.47 23.01
C LEU A 632 24.57 -29.97 22.60
N SER A 633 24.99 -30.26 21.37
CA SER A 633 26.30 -29.87 20.85
C SER A 633 26.25 -28.62 19.96
N VAL A 634 27.41 -27.97 19.81
CA VAL A 634 27.62 -26.85 18.87
C VAL A 634 27.17 -27.25 17.47
N GLU A 635 27.57 -28.44 16.99
CA GLU A 635 27.20 -28.94 15.66
C GLU A 635 25.68 -29.06 15.47
N SER A 636 24.95 -29.56 16.47
CA SER A 636 23.48 -29.64 16.42
C SER A 636 22.84 -28.26 16.27
N SER A 637 23.29 -27.28 17.06
CA SER A 637 22.82 -25.89 16.95
C SER A 637 23.12 -25.31 15.57
N GLU A 638 24.33 -25.51 15.06
CA GLU A 638 24.76 -25.00 13.75
C GLU A 638 23.94 -25.54 12.59
N ARG A 639 23.70 -26.87 12.55
CA ARG A 639 22.90 -27.52 11.50
C ARG A 639 21.45 -27.08 11.52
N LEU A 640 20.84 -27.03 12.72
CA LEU A 640 19.47 -26.56 12.90
C LEU A 640 19.32 -25.08 12.53
N ALA A 641 20.24 -24.23 12.99
CA ALA A 641 20.24 -22.81 12.68
C ALA A 641 20.37 -22.56 11.17
N LEU A 642 21.25 -23.29 10.49
CA LEU A 642 21.40 -23.17 9.04
C LEU A 642 20.16 -23.66 8.27
N TYR A 643 19.55 -24.78 8.69
CA TYR A 643 18.29 -25.25 8.10
C TYR A 643 17.18 -24.19 8.24
N LEU A 644 16.95 -23.72 9.47
CA LEU A 644 15.95 -22.70 9.76
C LEU A 644 16.27 -21.40 9.00
N HIS A 645 17.54 -21.06 8.83
CA HIS A 645 17.93 -19.91 8.02
C HIS A 645 17.47 -20.04 6.57
N ILE A 646 17.80 -21.15 5.91
CA ILE A 646 17.42 -21.41 4.52
C ILE A 646 15.89 -21.41 4.40
N ARG A 647 15.21 -22.14 5.28
CA ARG A 647 13.75 -22.24 5.36
C ARG A 647 13.09 -20.86 5.46
N THR A 648 13.55 -20.00 6.39
CA THR A 648 13.02 -18.64 6.57
C THR A 648 13.37 -17.73 5.40
N ALA A 649 14.60 -17.80 4.87
CA ALA A 649 15.03 -16.95 3.77
C ALA A 649 14.23 -17.20 2.49
N VAL A 650 13.93 -18.47 2.18
CA VAL A 650 13.05 -18.86 1.06
C VAL A 650 11.60 -18.41 1.32
N GLU A 651 11.09 -18.56 2.55
CA GLU A 651 9.69 -18.23 2.88
C GLU A 651 9.43 -16.77 3.23
N LEU A 652 10.40 -15.91 3.47
CA LEU A 652 10.13 -14.50 3.78
C LEU A 652 10.96 -13.54 2.92
N GLY A 653 11.84 -14.09 2.08
CA GLY A 653 12.79 -13.33 1.30
C GLY A 653 13.70 -12.52 2.21
N LEU A 654 14.15 -13.03 3.36
CA LEU A 654 15.01 -12.27 4.27
C LEU A 654 16.38 -11.96 3.64
N ARG A 655 16.92 -10.76 3.90
CA ARG A 655 18.29 -10.43 3.49
C ARG A 655 19.27 -11.01 4.50
N PRO A 656 20.43 -11.53 4.07
CA PRO A 656 21.54 -11.79 4.98
C PRO A 656 22.21 -10.46 5.34
N VAL A 657 21.69 -9.80 6.38
CA VAL A 657 22.29 -8.61 7.01
C VAL A 657 22.92 -9.01 8.36
N SER A 658 23.56 -8.09 9.07
CA SER A 658 24.27 -8.40 10.33
C SER A 658 23.39 -9.04 11.40
N SER A 659 22.10 -8.69 11.46
CA SER A 659 21.08 -9.30 12.32
C SER A 659 19.78 -9.39 11.55
N PRO A 660 19.55 -10.48 10.77
CA PRO A 660 18.41 -10.56 9.86
C PRO A 660 17.10 -10.98 10.56
N TYR A 661 17.20 -11.49 11.78
CA TYR A 661 16.09 -11.97 12.59
C TYR A 661 15.69 -10.91 13.65
N PRO A 662 14.38 -10.76 13.92
CA PRO A 662 13.89 -9.92 15.01
C PRO A 662 14.29 -10.51 16.37
N ALA A 663 14.32 -9.66 17.41
CA ALA A 663 14.30 -10.14 18.78
C ALA A 663 12.89 -10.62 19.14
N ASP A 664 12.77 -11.44 20.20
CA ASP A 664 11.48 -11.97 20.65
C ASP A 664 10.45 -10.86 20.97
N GLN A 665 10.89 -9.76 21.61
CA GLN A 665 10.07 -8.58 21.88
C GLN A 665 9.50 -7.89 20.61
N ASP A 666 10.09 -8.15 19.44
CA ASP A 666 9.64 -7.60 18.17
C ASP A 666 8.73 -8.59 17.40
N CYS A 667 8.31 -9.67 18.06
CA CYS A 667 7.45 -10.73 17.53
C CYS A 667 6.11 -10.77 18.26
N ALA A 668 5.03 -10.56 17.53
CA ALA A 668 3.67 -10.83 18.00
C ALA A 668 3.30 -12.26 17.60
N TRP A 669 3.74 -13.24 18.39
CA TRP A 669 3.60 -14.66 18.07
C TRP A 669 2.16 -15.12 17.84
N GLU A 670 1.22 -14.69 18.68
CA GLU A 670 -0.20 -15.04 18.55
C GLU A 670 -0.84 -14.47 17.28
N ALA A 671 -0.41 -13.28 16.88
CA ALA A 671 -0.84 -12.65 15.63
C ALA A 671 -0.07 -13.18 14.40
N GLY A 672 0.98 -13.97 14.61
CA GLY A 672 1.86 -14.46 13.54
C GLY A 672 2.63 -13.35 12.82
N VAL A 673 2.92 -12.21 13.48
CA VAL A 673 3.56 -11.05 12.84
C VAL A 673 4.90 -10.74 13.49
N TRP A 674 5.93 -10.51 12.67
CA TRP A 674 7.26 -10.09 13.12
C TRP A 674 7.62 -8.72 12.57
N SER A 675 8.32 -7.93 13.38
CA SER A 675 8.86 -6.63 13.01
C SER A 675 10.38 -6.69 12.95
N LEU A 676 10.96 -6.62 11.75
CA LEU A 676 12.41 -6.75 11.57
C LEU A 676 13.01 -5.55 10.81
N GLN A 677 14.29 -5.26 11.07
CA GLN A 677 15.02 -4.21 10.36
C GLN A 677 15.61 -4.77 9.06
N ASP A 678 15.34 -4.12 7.93
CA ASP A 678 15.92 -4.48 6.63
C ASP A 678 16.89 -3.37 6.16
N LYS A 679 18.14 -3.74 5.83
CA LYS A 679 19.28 -2.94 5.32
C LYS A 679 19.39 -1.48 5.82
N ARG A 680 20.46 -1.19 6.58
CA ARG A 680 20.89 0.10 7.17
C ARG A 680 21.12 1.32 6.24
N VAL A 681 20.59 1.38 5.02
CA VAL A 681 20.97 2.43 4.06
C VAL A 681 19.81 3.41 3.84
N HIS A 682 19.88 4.53 4.58
CA HIS A 682 19.17 5.83 4.46
C HIS A 682 18.05 6.18 5.45
N HIS A 683 17.41 5.23 6.14
CA HIS A 683 16.35 5.53 7.11
C HIS A 683 16.56 4.71 8.39
N LYS A 684 17.09 5.35 9.45
CA LYS A 684 17.57 4.67 10.68
C LYS A 684 16.48 3.97 11.51
N GLU A 685 15.21 3.99 11.09
CA GLU A 685 14.05 3.56 11.89
C GLU A 685 13.03 2.70 11.13
N ALA A 686 13.22 2.43 9.83
CA ALA A 686 12.22 1.70 9.05
C ALA A 686 12.27 0.19 9.35
N ARG A 687 11.22 -0.32 10.01
CA ARG A 687 10.99 -1.76 10.21
C ARG A 687 10.02 -2.31 9.17
N ARG A 688 10.29 -3.52 8.71
CA ARG A 688 9.42 -4.30 7.82
C ARG A 688 8.60 -5.26 8.68
N LEU A 689 7.30 -5.34 8.43
CA LEU A 689 6.49 -6.42 8.96
C LEU A 689 6.51 -7.64 8.02
N VAL A 690 6.72 -8.81 8.59
CA VAL A 690 6.65 -10.10 7.89
C VAL A 690 5.77 -11.06 8.68
N THR A 691 5.13 -11.96 7.96
CA THR A 691 4.21 -12.95 8.54
C THR A 691 4.71 -14.34 8.18
N PRO A 692 5.43 -15.06 9.06
CA PRO A 692 5.77 -16.46 8.84
C PRO A 692 4.54 -17.35 8.77
N SER A 693 4.67 -18.51 8.10
CA SER A 693 3.71 -19.59 8.22
C SER A 693 3.65 -20.11 9.66
N TYR A 694 2.52 -20.72 10.03
CA TYR A 694 2.34 -21.29 11.37
C TYR A 694 3.41 -22.33 11.70
N GLU A 695 3.74 -23.19 10.73
CA GLU A 695 4.75 -24.24 10.86
C GLU A 695 6.14 -23.66 11.13
N LEU A 696 6.52 -22.60 10.38
CA LEU A 696 7.79 -21.92 10.58
C LEU A 696 7.85 -21.21 11.94
N ALA A 697 6.77 -20.55 12.35
CA ALA A 697 6.68 -19.90 13.65
C ALA A 697 6.81 -20.92 14.80
N SER A 698 6.07 -22.04 14.73
CA SER A 698 6.15 -23.15 15.70
C SER A 698 7.57 -23.70 15.80
N LEU A 699 8.23 -23.96 14.66
CA LEU A 699 9.60 -24.47 14.63
C LEU A 699 10.60 -23.54 15.32
N LEU A 700 10.48 -22.23 15.09
CA LEU A 700 11.38 -21.25 15.71
C LEU A 700 11.16 -21.12 17.21
N GLN A 701 9.90 -21.14 17.67
CA GLN A 701 9.58 -21.18 19.10
C GLN A 701 10.16 -22.42 19.78
N ARG A 702 10.05 -23.59 19.12
CA ARG A 702 10.65 -24.84 19.63
C ARG A 702 12.17 -24.80 19.62
N TYR A 703 12.77 -24.16 18.63
CA TYR A 703 14.20 -23.93 18.58
C TYR A 703 14.68 -23.03 19.73
N GLN A 704 13.93 -21.98 20.08
CA GLN A 704 14.24 -21.15 21.25
C GLN A 704 14.13 -21.96 22.56
N ALA A 705 13.14 -22.85 22.69
CA ALA A 705 13.04 -23.74 23.86
C ALA A 705 14.23 -24.72 23.95
N TYR A 706 14.67 -25.25 22.82
CA TYR A 706 15.91 -26.03 22.74
C TYR A 706 17.14 -25.20 23.14
N ALA A 707 17.24 -23.95 22.70
CA ALA A 707 18.34 -23.06 23.05
C ALA A 707 18.41 -22.79 24.57
N CYS A 708 17.26 -22.59 25.23
CA CYS A 708 17.17 -22.49 26.69
C CYS A 708 17.67 -23.75 27.40
N THR A 709 17.36 -24.92 26.84
CA THR A 709 17.80 -26.22 27.40
C THR A 709 19.30 -26.42 27.25
N MET A 710 19.87 -25.97 26.13
CA MET A 710 21.29 -26.09 25.81
C MET A 710 22.17 -25.12 26.61
N SER A 711 21.68 -23.90 26.90
CA SER A 711 22.37 -22.93 27.74
C SER A 711 21.39 -22.17 28.63
N PRO A 712 21.46 -22.32 29.98
CA PRO A 712 20.61 -21.58 30.92
C PRO A 712 20.79 -20.05 30.86
N GLN A 713 21.90 -19.59 30.28
CA GLN A 713 22.19 -18.15 30.09
C GLN A 713 21.48 -17.56 28.87
N TYR A 714 20.76 -18.38 28.08
CA TYR A 714 19.99 -17.91 26.94
C TYR A 714 18.75 -17.14 27.40
N PHE A 715 18.80 -15.82 27.26
CA PHE A 715 17.68 -14.94 27.58
C PHE A 715 16.83 -14.67 26.33
N VAL A 716 15.72 -15.39 26.19
CA VAL A 716 14.84 -15.38 25.01
C VAL A 716 14.46 -13.95 24.59
N GLN A 717 14.08 -13.10 25.55
CA GLN A 717 13.55 -11.75 25.26
C GLN A 717 14.57 -10.80 24.61
N SER A 718 15.87 -10.99 24.85
CA SER A 718 16.93 -10.09 24.35
C SER A 718 17.68 -10.64 23.14
N ARG A 719 17.42 -11.89 22.75
CA ARG A 719 18.13 -12.57 21.65
C ARG A 719 17.26 -12.62 20.39
N PRO A 720 17.88 -12.62 19.20
CA PRO A 720 17.17 -12.88 17.96
C PRO A 720 16.46 -14.23 18.00
N VAL A 721 15.27 -14.31 17.39
CA VAL A 721 14.47 -15.55 17.34
C VAL A 721 15.21 -16.73 16.70
N LEU A 722 16.23 -16.45 15.88
CA LEU A 722 17.17 -17.44 15.39
C LEU A 722 18.61 -16.99 15.64
N SER A 723 19.33 -17.80 16.42
CA SER A 723 20.73 -17.60 16.80
C SER A 723 21.47 -18.95 16.73
N VAL A 724 22.79 -18.92 16.68
CA VAL A 724 23.64 -20.12 16.66
C VAL A 724 24.58 -20.12 17.86
N PHE A 725 24.75 -21.26 18.51
CA PHE A 725 25.68 -21.40 19.63
C PHE A 725 27.09 -21.70 19.12
N ASP A 726 28.07 -20.89 19.50
CA ASP A 726 29.48 -21.06 19.07
C ASP A 726 30.33 -21.89 20.05
N GLY A 727 29.71 -22.39 21.14
CA GLY A 727 30.39 -23.08 22.24
C GLY A 727 30.57 -22.22 23.49
N GLN A 728 30.43 -20.90 23.36
CA GLN A 728 30.57 -19.93 24.45
C GLN A 728 29.33 -19.04 24.60
N ASP A 729 28.82 -18.45 23.50
CA ASP A 729 27.64 -17.60 23.49
C ASP A 729 26.75 -17.87 22.25
N TRP A 730 25.54 -17.34 22.30
CA TRP A 730 24.59 -17.37 21.19
C TRP A 730 24.78 -16.16 20.28
N GLN A 731 25.31 -16.43 19.09
CA GLN A 731 25.61 -15.43 18.08
C GLN A 731 24.44 -15.23 17.11
N PRO A 732 24.19 -13.99 16.66
CA PRO A 732 23.27 -13.75 15.55
C PRO A 732 23.83 -14.36 14.26
N LEU A 733 22.92 -14.81 13.38
CA LEU A 733 23.27 -15.29 12.04
C LEU A 733 23.66 -14.14 11.11
N SER A 734 24.87 -13.62 11.31
CA SER A 734 25.48 -12.63 10.42
C SER A 734 25.87 -13.25 9.07
N PRO A 735 26.12 -12.45 8.01
CA PRO A 735 26.47 -12.99 6.69
C PRO A 735 27.77 -13.79 6.72
N ALA A 736 28.72 -13.40 7.57
CA ALA A 736 29.97 -14.14 7.77
C ALA A 736 29.70 -15.51 8.40
N MET A 737 28.90 -15.54 9.47
CA MET A 737 28.49 -16.78 10.13
C MET A 737 27.76 -17.73 9.16
N ILE A 738 26.78 -17.20 8.42
CA ILE A 738 26.05 -18.01 7.42
C ILE A 738 27.02 -18.56 6.37
N LYS A 739 27.95 -17.74 5.86
CA LYS A 739 28.96 -18.17 4.89
C LYS A 739 29.85 -19.30 5.42
N ASP A 740 30.26 -19.21 6.68
CA ASP A 740 31.11 -20.23 7.32
C ASP A 740 30.33 -21.53 7.53
N LEU A 741 29.08 -21.45 7.97
CA LEU A 741 28.19 -22.61 8.10
C LEU A 741 27.90 -23.25 6.75
N LEU A 742 27.62 -22.45 5.72
CA LEU A 742 27.46 -22.93 4.35
C LEU A 742 28.71 -23.67 3.88
N ALA A 743 29.90 -23.10 4.06
CA ALA A 743 31.16 -23.73 3.65
C ALA A 743 31.49 -25.01 4.44
N ARG A 744 30.98 -25.14 5.67
CA ARG A 744 31.22 -26.31 6.54
C ARG A 744 30.28 -27.48 6.22
N TYR A 745 29.00 -27.20 5.98
CA TYR A 745 27.97 -28.24 5.87
C TYR A 745 27.41 -28.42 4.47
N LEU A 746 27.57 -27.43 3.61
CA LEU A 746 27.10 -27.42 2.23
C LEU A 746 28.25 -27.05 1.28
N ASP A 747 27.98 -27.04 -0.02
CA ASP A 747 28.91 -26.46 -0.99
C ASP A 747 29.07 -24.95 -0.76
N ARG A 748 30.12 -24.32 -1.32
CA ARG A 748 30.36 -22.87 -1.24
C ARG A 748 29.29 -22.08 -2.01
N LEU A 749 28.13 -21.93 -1.39
CA LEU A 749 26.99 -21.17 -1.91
C LEU A 749 27.10 -19.69 -1.54
N GLU A 750 26.65 -18.83 -2.45
CA GLU A 750 26.44 -17.40 -2.19
C GLU A 750 25.35 -17.17 -1.15
N VAL A 751 25.67 -16.40 -0.10
CA VAL A 751 24.81 -16.16 1.07
C VAL A 751 23.43 -15.58 0.68
N GLY A 752 23.38 -14.80 -0.40
CA GLY A 752 22.16 -14.16 -0.87
C GLY A 752 21.21 -15.06 -1.67
N CYS A 753 21.63 -16.27 -2.07
CA CYS A 753 20.90 -17.05 -3.08
C CYS A 753 19.47 -17.42 -2.65
N PHE A 754 19.24 -17.75 -1.38
CA PHE A 754 17.92 -18.17 -0.88
C PHE A 754 16.86 -17.07 -0.98
N ARG A 755 17.26 -15.80 -0.84
CA ARG A 755 16.38 -14.65 -1.09
C ARG A 755 15.99 -14.54 -2.56
N HIS A 756 16.86 -14.97 -3.47
CA HIS A 756 16.57 -14.97 -4.90
C HIS A 756 15.61 -16.09 -5.27
N ASN A 757 15.73 -17.27 -4.64
CA ASN A 757 14.71 -18.31 -4.71
C ASN A 757 13.35 -17.79 -4.25
N ALA A 758 13.28 -17.05 -3.14
CA ALA A 758 12.02 -16.44 -2.68
C ALA A 758 11.37 -15.53 -3.73
N ALA A 759 12.16 -14.71 -4.44
CA ALA A 759 11.65 -13.86 -5.52
C ALA A 759 11.22 -14.68 -6.74
N HIS A 760 12.03 -15.67 -7.12
CA HIS A 760 11.78 -16.55 -8.25
C HIS A 760 10.46 -17.32 -8.11
N GLN A 761 10.17 -17.87 -6.93
CA GLN A 761 8.90 -18.57 -6.65
C GLN A 761 7.67 -17.71 -6.87
N VAL A 762 7.71 -16.44 -6.44
CA VAL A 762 6.60 -15.50 -6.66
C VAL A 762 6.49 -15.17 -8.16
N LEU A 763 7.61 -14.97 -8.85
CA LEU A 763 7.62 -14.67 -10.28
C LEU A 763 7.06 -15.83 -11.13
N LEU A 764 7.30 -17.08 -10.74
CA LEU A 764 6.74 -18.26 -11.41
C LEU A 764 5.21 -18.26 -11.46
N GLU A 765 4.53 -17.62 -10.49
CA GLU A 765 3.08 -17.43 -10.51
C GLU A 765 2.59 -16.59 -11.71
N ALA A 766 3.45 -15.72 -12.26
CA ALA A 766 3.12 -14.88 -13.40
C ALA A 766 3.17 -15.62 -14.75
N PHE A 767 3.75 -16.82 -14.75
CA PHE A 767 3.98 -17.65 -15.93
C PHE A 767 3.10 -18.91 -15.96
N LYS A 768 2.16 -19.02 -15.02
CA LYS A 768 1.14 -20.08 -15.02
C LYS A 768 0.11 -19.84 -16.13
N ALA A 769 -0.55 -20.91 -16.59
CA ALA A 769 -1.65 -20.81 -17.56
C ALA A 769 -2.78 -19.88 -17.08
N HIS A 770 -3.06 -19.88 -15.77
CA HIS A 770 -3.96 -18.95 -15.10
C HIS A 770 -3.17 -18.17 -14.04
N PRO A 771 -2.56 -17.03 -14.41
CA PRO A 771 -1.73 -16.25 -13.51
C PRO A 771 -2.54 -15.68 -12.34
N SER A 772 -2.06 -15.91 -11.13
CA SER A 772 -2.52 -15.27 -9.88
C SER A 772 -1.52 -14.25 -9.36
N PHE A 773 -0.50 -13.91 -10.15
CA PHE A 773 0.55 -13.00 -9.75
C PHE A 773 0.04 -11.58 -9.49
N VAL A 774 0.53 -10.99 -8.41
CA VAL A 774 0.35 -9.58 -8.10
C VAL A 774 1.69 -8.93 -7.77
N GLN A 775 2.04 -7.85 -8.47
CA GLN A 775 3.32 -7.16 -8.30
C GLN A 775 3.51 -6.59 -6.88
N SER A 776 2.42 -6.16 -6.21
CA SER A 776 2.47 -5.67 -4.83
C SER A 776 2.87 -6.76 -3.83
N GLU A 777 2.49 -8.02 -4.07
CA GLU A 777 2.88 -9.17 -3.24
C GLU A 777 4.38 -9.44 -3.35
N LEU A 778 4.95 -9.41 -4.56
CA LEU A 778 6.41 -9.49 -4.76
C LEU A 778 7.13 -8.32 -4.07
N ASN A 779 6.59 -7.10 -4.20
CA ASN A 779 7.17 -5.92 -3.54
C ASN A 779 7.15 -6.07 -2.02
N MET A 780 6.08 -6.62 -1.45
CA MET A 780 5.93 -6.88 -0.02
C MET A 780 6.90 -7.97 0.46
N ARG A 781 6.95 -9.08 -0.26
CA ARG A 781 7.86 -10.21 0.00
C ARG A 781 9.33 -9.82 -0.05
N MET A 782 9.68 -8.89 -0.92
CA MET A 782 11.07 -8.45 -1.10
C MET A 782 11.38 -7.12 -0.42
N ASN A 783 10.39 -6.45 0.18
CA ASN A 783 10.53 -5.08 0.68
C ASN A 783 11.11 -4.12 -0.39
N HIS A 784 10.62 -4.25 -1.62
CA HIS A 784 11.06 -3.49 -2.79
C HIS A 784 9.96 -2.53 -3.25
N PHE A 785 9.43 -1.75 -2.31
CA PHE A 785 8.51 -0.68 -2.63
C PHE A 785 9.28 0.51 -3.24
N LYS A 786 8.65 1.23 -4.17
CA LYS A 786 9.20 2.51 -4.63
C LYS A 786 9.16 3.50 -3.46
N ARG A 787 10.03 4.51 -3.48
CA ARG A 787 10.04 5.55 -2.42
C ARG A 787 8.63 6.09 -2.18
N GLY A 788 8.21 6.19 -0.92
CA GLY A 788 6.87 6.64 -0.53
C GLY A 788 5.76 5.60 -0.64
N GLN A 789 6.03 4.41 -1.19
CA GLN A 789 5.14 3.26 -1.07
C GLN A 789 5.56 2.45 0.16
N ASN A 790 4.62 2.19 1.05
CA ASN A 790 4.78 1.24 2.15
C ASN A 790 3.39 0.68 2.47
N PRO A 791 3.22 -0.65 2.59
CA PRO A 791 1.95 -1.27 2.96
C PRO A 791 1.42 -0.74 4.30
N LEU A 792 2.33 -0.28 5.17
CA LEU A 792 2.03 0.32 6.46
C LEU A 792 2.71 1.69 6.53
N SER A 793 2.05 2.67 5.93
CA SER A 793 2.39 4.08 6.08
C SER A 793 1.29 4.79 6.87
N GLN A 794 1.55 5.99 7.36
CA GLN A 794 0.54 6.85 8.00
C GLN A 794 -0.71 7.09 7.12
N TYR A 795 -0.61 6.81 5.82
CA TYR A 795 -1.67 6.95 4.82
C TYR A 795 -2.05 5.62 4.14
N ALA A 796 -1.68 4.48 4.73
CA ALA A 796 -2.07 3.18 4.20
C ALA A 796 -3.55 2.90 4.47
N LEU A 797 -4.24 2.38 3.45
CA LEU A 797 -5.63 1.90 3.56
C LEU A 797 -5.70 0.44 4.05
N CYS A 798 -4.55 -0.22 4.21
CA CYS A 798 -4.46 -1.62 4.62
C CYS A 798 -4.13 -1.73 6.11
N SER A 799 -4.87 -2.56 6.84
CA SER A 799 -4.54 -2.92 8.22
C SER A 799 -3.39 -3.94 8.27
N ILE A 800 -2.76 -4.09 9.45
CA ILE A 800 -1.75 -5.13 9.69
C ILE A 800 -2.34 -6.52 9.41
N ARG A 801 -3.58 -6.75 9.82
CA ARG A 801 -4.30 -8.01 9.57
C ARG A 801 -4.44 -8.30 8.08
N GLN A 802 -4.92 -7.34 7.28
CA GLN A 802 -5.04 -7.51 5.83
C GLN A 802 -3.67 -7.78 5.17
N MET A 803 -2.62 -7.10 5.63
CA MET A 803 -1.27 -7.37 5.13
C MET A 803 -0.79 -8.77 5.49
N ALA A 804 -1.07 -9.25 6.70
CA ALA A 804 -0.75 -10.61 7.14
C ALA A 804 -1.50 -11.66 6.31
N GLU A 805 -2.80 -11.47 6.10
CA GLU A 805 -3.65 -12.33 5.25
C GLU A 805 -3.11 -12.42 3.82
N VAL A 806 -2.65 -11.32 3.23
CA VAL A 806 -2.04 -11.33 1.88
C VAL A 806 -0.71 -12.09 1.87
N GLN A 807 0.15 -11.92 2.89
CA GLN A 807 1.42 -12.66 2.98
C GLN A 807 1.20 -14.17 3.15
N GLN A 808 0.27 -14.56 4.03
CA GLN A 808 -0.09 -15.96 4.28
C GLN A 808 -0.71 -16.60 3.04
N SER A 809 -1.68 -15.93 2.40
CA SER A 809 -2.30 -16.43 1.17
C SER A 809 -1.26 -16.64 0.06
N LEU A 810 -0.30 -15.73 -0.09
CA LEU A 810 0.80 -15.91 -1.04
C LEU A 810 1.66 -17.14 -0.71
N GLN A 811 2.02 -17.33 0.57
CA GLN A 811 2.82 -18.47 1.01
C GLN A 811 2.11 -19.80 0.76
N GLU A 812 0.83 -19.89 1.12
CA GLU A 812 0.00 -21.08 0.88
C GLU A 812 -0.09 -21.41 -0.61
N ARG A 813 -0.35 -20.41 -1.47
CA ARG A 813 -0.40 -20.61 -2.92
C ARG A 813 0.92 -21.13 -3.49
N ILE A 814 2.05 -20.60 -3.01
CA ILE A 814 3.38 -21.03 -3.44
C ILE A 814 3.66 -22.47 -2.96
N ALA A 815 3.37 -22.78 -1.70
CA ALA A 815 3.61 -24.09 -1.11
C ALA A 815 2.75 -25.20 -1.76
N GLN A 816 1.51 -24.87 -2.13
CA GLN A 816 0.56 -25.77 -2.78
C GLN A 816 0.74 -25.83 -4.32
N SER A 817 1.66 -25.05 -4.89
CA SER A 817 1.87 -24.97 -6.33
C SER A 817 2.30 -26.32 -6.90
N ALA A 818 1.35 -27.04 -7.52
CA ALA A 818 1.60 -28.33 -8.18
C ALA A 818 2.23 -28.18 -9.58
N TYR A 819 2.30 -26.95 -10.10
CA TYR A 819 2.68 -26.68 -11.49
C TYR A 819 4.18 -26.83 -11.76
N HIS A 820 5.03 -26.48 -10.80
CA HIS A 820 6.48 -26.59 -10.97
C HIS A 820 7.03 -27.78 -10.15
N PRO A 821 7.51 -28.86 -10.80
CA PRO A 821 7.98 -30.06 -10.10
C PRO A 821 9.06 -29.78 -9.06
N SER A 822 10.01 -28.87 -9.35
CA SER A 822 11.06 -28.49 -8.39
C SER A 822 10.51 -27.75 -7.17
N MET A 823 9.60 -26.78 -7.33
CA MET A 823 8.97 -26.05 -6.21
C MET A 823 8.16 -27.02 -5.36
N SER A 824 7.35 -27.86 -6.00
CA SER A 824 6.54 -28.86 -5.29
C SER A 824 7.43 -29.85 -4.55
N SER A 825 8.55 -30.29 -5.14
CA SER A 825 9.53 -31.14 -4.47
C SER A 825 10.20 -30.44 -3.29
N LEU A 826 10.55 -29.16 -3.43
CA LEU A 826 11.11 -28.36 -2.35
C LEU A 826 10.14 -28.26 -1.17
N TRP A 827 8.89 -27.85 -1.40
CA TRP A 827 7.91 -27.68 -0.33
C TRP A 827 7.50 -29.00 0.31
N ARG A 828 7.44 -30.10 -0.45
CA ARG A 828 7.30 -31.46 0.12
C ARG A 828 8.48 -31.84 1.01
N SER A 829 9.71 -31.52 0.58
CA SER A 829 10.91 -31.77 1.38
C SER A 829 10.92 -30.91 2.65
N ILE A 830 10.50 -29.65 2.56
CA ILE A 830 10.33 -28.75 3.69
C ILE A 830 9.32 -29.36 4.69
N ALA A 831 8.12 -29.70 4.25
CA ALA A 831 7.10 -30.27 5.13
C ALA A 831 7.57 -31.56 5.82
N HIS A 832 8.30 -32.41 5.10
CA HIS A 832 8.91 -33.63 5.66
C HIS A 832 9.92 -33.32 6.77
N TRP A 833 10.84 -32.38 6.53
CA TRP A 833 11.89 -32.04 7.48
C TRP A 833 11.38 -31.19 8.64
N ASP A 834 10.44 -30.29 8.40
CA ASP A 834 9.76 -29.49 9.42
C ASP A 834 9.14 -30.41 10.48
N ALA A 835 8.34 -31.40 10.08
CA ALA A 835 7.72 -32.36 11.01
C ALA A 835 8.76 -33.18 11.81
N LYS A 836 9.86 -33.59 11.17
CA LYS A 836 10.93 -34.35 11.83
C LYS A 836 11.71 -33.50 12.84
N VAL A 837 12.11 -32.30 12.45
CA VAL A 837 12.84 -31.36 13.30
C VAL A 837 11.97 -30.93 14.47
N GLU A 838 10.68 -30.67 14.21
CA GLU A 838 9.69 -30.32 15.23
C GLU A 838 9.58 -31.40 16.33
N THR A 839 9.53 -32.67 15.92
CA THR A 839 9.51 -33.84 16.82
C THR A 839 10.84 -33.98 17.58
N LEU A 840 11.97 -33.78 16.89
CA LEU A 840 13.31 -33.86 17.47
C LEU A 840 13.49 -32.84 18.59
N LEU A 841 13.20 -31.56 18.30
CA LEU A 841 13.31 -30.45 19.25
C LEU A 841 12.43 -30.68 20.48
N GLN A 842 11.19 -31.17 20.30
CA GLN A 842 10.34 -31.57 21.43
C GLN A 842 11.00 -32.62 22.31
N SER A 843 11.55 -33.67 21.69
CA SER A 843 12.17 -34.77 22.43
C SER A 843 13.38 -34.31 23.26
N TRP A 844 14.15 -33.35 22.75
CA TRP A 844 15.34 -32.82 23.41
C TRP A 844 14.99 -31.85 24.54
N SER A 845 14.00 -30.97 24.31
CA SER A 845 13.50 -30.07 25.36
C SER A 845 12.89 -30.86 26.52
N LEU A 846 12.10 -31.91 26.25
CA LEU A 846 11.50 -32.74 27.32
C LEU A 846 12.55 -33.52 28.13
N LYS A 847 13.64 -33.98 27.49
CA LYS A 847 14.74 -34.69 28.17
C LYS A 847 15.59 -33.77 29.06
N GLY A 848 15.56 -32.46 28.83
CA GLY A 848 16.31 -31.46 29.62
C GLY A 848 15.61 -30.94 30.87
N VAL A 849 14.28 -31.12 31.02
CA VAL A 849 13.48 -30.60 32.16
C VAL A 849 13.55 -31.54 33.39
N GLY A 850 14.69 -32.19 33.62
CA GLY A 850 14.83 -33.20 34.68
C GLY A 850 16.25 -33.43 35.20
N GLN A 851 17.13 -32.42 35.11
CA GLN A 851 18.45 -32.44 35.76
C GLN A 851 18.59 -31.32 36.77
#